data_AF-A0A0C1E5Y2-F1
#
_entry.id   AF-A0A0C1E5Y2-F1
#
_cell.length_a   1.000
_cell.length_b   1.000
_cell.length_c   1.000
_cell.angle_alpha   90.00
_cell.angle_beta   90.00
_cell.angle_gamma   90.00
#
_symmetry.space_group_name_H-M   'P 1'
#
loop_
_entity.id
_entity.type
_entity.pdbx_description
1 polymer ?
#
loop_
_entity_poly.entity_id
_entity_poly.type
_entity_poly.pdbx_seq_one_letter_code
_entity_poly.pdbx_strand_id
1 'polypeptide(L)'
;MLTLWLASAFILSIFFVQRLREPTTKLPGPWYTRFTSLVIKYQEFTSNRRLYIHRLHLKYGSAVRIAPNEASFASLDAIREIYASGGSGYDKTELYDLFSQFGIKTMFSTLEKYDHSQRKRELADRYAMTNILRDEHVSAIKDRARAFVSRCVASGNSVDVYVRFFPSSHASPGGLRSLDSDKDFAIMEELTYHQSLQKNLLQYYLPGLAPYFPECLIPRRSPITNEYVLKMAAQQSPTPHSLVGKLGRKDSPLNHEQIAAETKDHMAAGIDTTGDGLCFLMWELSQPHNMVFQEKLHDELRTAASLDDGDGTAEGKTALDRLPYLDAVIKEALRCAPPIPMSFPRYVPSGGKSIEGYFLPEKTIVSCQPYTVHRLDTGVFPEPDRFNPDRWMEETGATERNRLFFAFSTGGRGCTGRNLAMVEMKVLLREVYRRFRTAVAPDMDGSMDIDDQIISSRPKGQTQPAFENTDTLVLSVDSWYVDLRVHRASGAIDWAIAGERLQDKDSNEVLFTHELDSRNSFGVADCGSFSSLPNGDELEVGVMPRSDVSGAPVSEYEEVWRKLLFRRTGESGGVSFVLEAGGDVKLEEGEEKEVVRTFIGAIWGTYIVLRQRQVLARPAGKAKTIIRSGGEVSARREDFVRGVGFRTKYEIGPGADELPAVQDLEASLSRGSLSPGEKVVVLGEEYVVRALEDLRGETERYLQLSTNEPMDD
;
A
#
# COMPACT_ATOMS: atom_id res chain seq x y z
N MET A 1 53.12 15.10 6.74
CA MET A 1 52.61 14.54 5.47
C MET A 1 53.16 13.14 5.21
N LEU A 2 54.47 12.95 4.95
CA LEU A 2 55.04 11.62 4.66
C LEU A 2 54.81 10.58 5.77
N THR A 3 54.95 10.99 7.04
CA THR A 3 54.66 10.14 8.21
C THR A 3 53.20 9.68 8.29
N LEU A 4 52.25 10.53 7.92
CA LEU A 4 50.82 10.20 7.86
C LEU A 4 50.53 9.21 6.73
N TRP A 5 51.17 9.37 5.57
CA TRP A 5 51.07 8.42 4.45
C TRP A 5 51.66 7.06 4.79
N LEU A 6 52.84 7.01 5.43
CA LEU A 6 53.47 5.78 5.87
C LEU A 6 52.65 5.07 6.96
N ALA A 7 52.12 5.82 7.93
CA ALA A 7 51.23 5.27 8.96
C ALA A 7 49.94 4.72 8.33
N SER A 8 49.35 5.45 7.38
CA SER A 8 48.15 4.98 6.66
C SER A 8 48.42 3.72 5.84
N ALA A 9 49.55 3.67 5.11
CA ALA A 9 49.95 2.50 4.35
C ALA A 9 50.22 1.28 5.25
N PHE A 10 50.80 1.49 6.43
CA PHE A 10 51.03 0.44 7.43
C PHE A 10 49.71 -0.08 8.04
N ILE A 11 48.78 0.81 8.38
CA ILE A 11 47.45 0.41 8.88
C ILE A 11 46.69 -0.36 7.80
N LEU A 12 46.71 0.11 6.55
CA LEU A 12 46.10 -0.59 5.42
C LEU A 12 46.74 -1.96 5.20
N SER A 13 48.08 -2.08 5.27
CA SER A 13 48.75 -3.37 5.08
C SER A 13 48.40 -4.36 6.19
N ILE A 14 48.33 -3.92 7.46
CA ILE A 14 47.84 -4.74 8.57
C ILE A 14 46.40 -5.20 8.29
N PHE A 15 45.52 -4.27 7.89
CA PHE A 15 44.13 -4.58 7.55
C PHE A 15 44.03 -5.65 6.45
N PHE A 16 44.79 -5.49 5.36
CA PHE A 16 44.81 -6.47 4.25
C PHE A 16 45.33 -7.84 4.70
N VAL A 17 46.42 -7.89 5.46
CA VAL A 17 47.01 -9.15 5.94
C VAL A 17 46.08 -9.86 6.93
N GLN A 18 45.45 -9.12 7.85
CA GLN A 18 44.46 -9.68 8.78
C GLN A 18 43.28 -10.27 8.00
N ARG A 19 42.73 -9.53 7.04
CA ARG A 19 41.61 -10.01 6.21
C ARG A 19 41.94 -11.25 5.40
N LEU A 20 43.17 -11.37 4.88
CA LEU A 20 43.61 -12.55 4.13
C LEU A 20 43.85 -13.78 5.01
N ARG A 21 43.97 -13.62 6.33
CA ARG A 21 44.17 -14.70 7.30
C ARG A 21 42.88 -15.15 7.98
N GLU A 22 41.77 -14.43 7.78
CA GLU A 22 40.47 -14.78 8.35
C GLU A 22 40.00 -16.17 7.87
N PRO A 23 39.41 -17.03 8.73
CA PRO A 23 38.93 -18.34 8.31
C PRO A 23 37.88 -18.28 7.20
N THR A 24 37.08 -17.20 7.15
CA THR A 24 36.08 -16.96 6.11
C THR A 24 36.68 -16.82 4.71
N THR A 25 38.00 -16.59 4.57
CA THR A 25 38.69 -16.53 3.27
C THR A 25 38.71 -17.86 2.53
N LYS A 26 38.56 -18.98 3.24
CA LYS A 26 38.51 -20.34 2.69
C LYS A 26 37.20 -20.63 1.95
N LEU A 27 36.12 -19.93 2.28
CA LEU A 27 34.87 -20.03 1.55
C LEU A 27 35.05 -19.53 0.11
N PRO A 28 34.44 -20.20 -0.88
CA PRO A 28 34.45 -19.72 -2.25
C PRO A 28 33.55 -18.48 -2.37
N GLY A 29 33.79 -17.66 -3.38
CA GLY A 29 33.07 -16.41 -3.60
C GLY A 29 33.94 -15.37 -4.30
N PRO A 30 33.38 -14.20 -4.66
CA PRO A 30 34.14 -13.15 -5.31
C PRO A 30 35.34 -12.69 -4.46
N TRP A 31 36.41 -12.23 -5.11
CA TRP A 31 37.64 -11.86 -4.39
C TRP A 31 37.43 -10.65 -3.47
N TYR A 32 36.59 -9.69 -3.88
CA TYR A 32 36.32 -8.46 -3.13
C TYR A 32 35.53 -8.70 -1.84
N THR A 33 34.79 -9.81 -1.73
CA THR A 33 34.04 -10.14 -0.52
C THR A 33 34.96 -10.49 0.66
N ARG A 34 36.27 -10.63 0.43
CA ARG A 34 37.27 -10.71 1.51
C ARG A 34 37.49 -9.37 2.21
N PHE A 35 37.20 -8.27 1.54
CA PHE A 35 37.59 -6.92 1.97
C PHE A 35 36.42 -5.98 2.19
N THR A 36 35.32 -6.15 1.45
CA THR A 36 34.19 -5.21 1.49
C THR A 36 32.82 -5.87 1.45
N SER A 37 31.86 -5.27 2.16
CA SER A 37 30.43 -5.57 2.10
C SER A 37 29.65 -4.60 1.20
N LEU A 38 30.32 -3.62 0.57
CA LEU A 38 29.64 -2.57 -0.20
C LEU A 38 28.82 -3.12 -1.36
N VAL A 39 29.30 -4.18 -2.03
CA VAL A 39 28.57 -4.77 -3.17
C VAL A 39 27.26 -5.41 -2.71
N ILE A 40 27.27 -6.21 -1.64
CA ILE A 40 26.03 -6.85 -1.18
C ILE A 40 25.03 -5.81 -0.66
N LYS A 41 25.51 -4.76 0.00
CA LYS A 41 24.68 -3.62 0.44
C LYS A 41 24.07 -2.88 -0.76
N TYR A 42 24.84 -2.62 -1.81
CA TYR A 42 24.33 -2.02 -3.05
C TYR A 42 23.23 -2.87 -3.68
N GLN A 43 23.41 -4.20 -3.73
CA GLN A 43 22.39 -5.11 -4.25
C GLN A 43 21.13 -5.10 -3.38
N GLU A 44 21.26 -4.91 -2.07
CA GLU A 44 20.12 -4.76 -1.15
C GLU A 44 19.38 -3.43 -1.34
N PHE A 45 20.11 -2.32 -1.48
CA PHE A 45 19.52 -1.01 -1.78
C PHE A 45 18.86 -0.93 -3.16
N THR A 46 19.19 -1.83 -4.08
CA THR A 46 18.62 -1.90 -5.43
C THR A 46 17.64 -3.06 -5.60
N SER A 47 17.19 -3.69 -4.50
CA SER A 47 16.23 -4.81 -4.52
C SER A 47 16.66 -6.01 -5.39
N ASN A 48 17.97 -6.24 -5.50
CA ASN A 48 18.58 -7.29 -6.31
C ASN A 48 19.34 -8.34 -5.48
N ARG A 49 19.35 -8.21 -4.15
CA ARG A 49 20.13 -9.05 -3.23
C ARG A 49 19.86 -10.55 -3.45
N ARG A 50 18.58 -10.97 -3.51
CA ARG A 50 18.19 -12.38 -3.70
C ARG A 50 18.80 -12.96 -4.97
N LEU A 51 18.59 -12.29 -6.10
CA LEU A 51 19.07 -12.73 -7.41
C LEU A 51 20.59 -12.77 -7.46
N TYR A 52 21.24 -11.75 -6.88
CA TYR A 52 22.69 -11.70 -6.79
C TYR A 52 23.26 -12.89 -6.01
N ILE A 53 22.74 -13.18 -4.81
CA ILE A 53 23.17 -14.32 -4.00
C ILE A 53 22.92 -15.64 -4.75
N HIS A 54 21.75 -15.79 -5.39
CA HIS A 54 21.43 -16.98 -6.16
C HIS A 54 22.44 -17.24 -7.29
N ARG A 55 22.80 -16.20 -8.07
CA ARG A 55 23.82 -16.29 -9.12
C ARG A 55 25.19 -16.70 -8.57
N LEU A 56 25.54 -16.26 -7.36
CA LEU A 56 26.77 -16.70 -6.72
C LEU A 56 26.71 -18.19 -6.37
N HIS A 57 25.59 -18.70 -5.84
CA HIS A 57 25.43 -20.12 -5.56
C HIS A 57 25.51 -20.98 -6.83
N LEU A 58 24.91 -20.53 -7.94
CA LEU A 58 25.05 -21.21 -9.23
C LEU A 58 26.52 -21.31 -9.69
N LYS A 59 27.36 -20.34 -9.33
CA LYS A 59 28.78 -20.29 -9.70
C LYS A 59 29.71 -21.03 -8.74
N TYR A 60 29.46 -20.92 -7.44
CA TYR A 60 30.40 -21.32 -6.39
C TYR A 60 29.93 -22.53 -5.57
N GLY A 61 28.69 -23.00 -5.77
CA GLY A 61 28.10 -24.14 -5.08
C GLY A 61 27.26 -23.77 -3.87
N SER A 62 27.04 -24.74 -2.97
CA SER A 62 26.14 -24.62 -1.81
C SER A 62 26.62 -23.68 -0.71
N ALA A 63 27.91 -23.34 -0.64
CA ALA A 63 28.48 -22.42 0.35
C ALA A 63 29.19 -21.26 -0.34
N VAL A 64 28.91 -20.01 0.03
CA VAL A 64 29.45 -18.81 -0.63
C VAL A 64 29.74 -17.68 0.36
N ARG A 65 30.92 -17.05 0.28
CA ARG A 65 31.22 -15.79 0.97
C ARG A 65 30.66 -14.59 0.21
N ILE A 66 29.77 -13.85 0.85
CA ILE A 66 29.10 -12.68 0.28
C ILE A 66 29.59 -11.35 0.88
N ALA A 67 30.19 -11.38 2.07
CA ALA A 67 30.91 -10.26 2.68
C ALA A 67 32.06 -10.76 3.57
N PRO A 68 32.94 -9.89 4.12
CA PRO A 68 34.12 -10.34 4.88
C PRO A 68 33.77 -11.21 6.09
N ASN A 69 32.64 -10.92 6.73
CA ASN A 69 32.10 -11.64 7.88
C ASN A 69 30.71 -12.23 7.59
N GLU A 70 30.37 -12.50 6.32
CA GLU A 70 29.06 -13.02 5.94
C GLU A 70 29.14 -14.12 4.87
N ALA A 71 28.44 -15.22 5.13
CA ALA A 71 28.35 -16.39 4.26
C ALA A 71 26.89 -16.79 4.02
N SER A 72 26.61 -17.22 2.80
CA SER A 72 25.33 -17.79 2.40
C SER A 72 25.49 -19.28 2.09
N PHE A 73 24.51 -20.07 2.50
CA PHE A 73 24.45 -21.51 2.34
C PHE A 73 23.13 -21.92 1.69
N ALA A 74 23.11 -23.08 1.03
CA ALA A 74 21.93 -23.58 0.33
C ALA A 74 21.76 -25.11 0.41
N SER A 75 22.54 -25.82 1.22
CA SER A 75 22.38 -27.27 1.43
C SER A 75 21.41 -27.60 2.57
N LEU A 76 20.91 -28.83 2.56
CA LEU A 76 20.12 -29.38 3.66
C LEU A 76 20.89 -29.42 4.99
N ASP A 77 22.19 -29.73 4.95
CA ASP A 77 23.02 -29.82 6.15
C ASP A 77 23.22 -28.45 6.79
N ALA A 78 23.43 -27.41 5.98
CA ALA A 78 23.47 -26.04 6.48
C ALA A 78 22.12 -25.60 7.08
N ILE A 79 20.99 -25.96 6.45
CA ILE A 79 19.66 -25.67 7.00
C ILE A 79 19.49 -26.32 8.39
N ARG A 80 19.90 -27.58 8.53
CA ARG A 80 19.84 -28.31 9.80
C ARG A 80 20.73 -27.69 10.88
N GLU A 81 21.96 -27.33 10.52
CA GLU A 81 22.94 -26.73 11.45
C GLU A 81 22.57 -25.30 11.86
N ILE A 82 22.00 -24.49 10.97
CA ILE A 82 21.71 -23.08 11.28
C ILE A 82 20.33 -22.92 11.96
N TYR A 83 19.31 -23.68 11.54
CA TYR A 83 17.92 -23.42 11.91
C TYR A 83 17.23 -24.53 12.72
N ALA A 84 17.61 -25.79 12.54
CA ALA A 84 16.92 -26.91 13.18
C ALA A 84 17.35 -27.12 14.64
N SER A 85 16.64 -27.99 15.36
CA SER A 85 16.80 -28.22 16.80
C SER A 85 18.20 -28.71 17.21
N GLY A 86 18.99 -29.30 16.31
CA GLY A 86 20.38 -29.70 16.54
C GLY A 86 21.41 -28.56 16.51
N GLY A 87 21.03 -27.42 15.92
CA GLY A 87 21.88 -26.26 15.65
C GLY A 87 21.56 -25.05 16.52
N SER A 88 21.12 -25.27 17.75
CA SER A 88 20.30 -24.28 18.47
C SER A 88 21.07 -23.08 19.09
N GLY A 89 22.29 -22.77 18.63
CA GLY A 89 23.13 -21.70 19.18
C GLY A 89 23.12 -20.39 18.39
N TYR A 90 22.55 -20.37 17.18
CA TYR A 90 22.67 -19.21 16.29
C TYR A 90 21.55 -18.20 16.56
N ASP A 91 21.90 -16.99 16.97
CA ASP A 91 20.94 -15.91 17.23
C ASP A 91 20.68 -15.06 16.00
N LYS A 92 19.52 -14.40 15.94
CA LYS A 92 19.18 -13.47 14.85
C LYS A 92 20.11 -12.25 14.91
N THR A 93 20.39 -11.67 13.75
CA THR A 93 21.16 -10.42 13.66
C THR A 93 20.26 -9.21 13.92
N GLU A 94 20.87 -8.07 14.18
CA GLU A 94 20.23 -6.76 14.33
C GLU A 94 19.39 -6.32 13.13
N LEU A 95 19.54 -6.94 11.96
CA LEU A 95 18.62 -6.77 10.82
C LEU A 95 17.13 -6.94 11.21
N TYR A 96 16.85 -7.82 12.17
CA TYR A 96 15.48 -8.05 12.63
C TYR A 96 14.90 -6.89 13.46
N ASP A 97 15.72 -5.95 13.92
CA ASP A 97 15.24 -4.76 14.64
C ASP A 97 14.47 -3.79 13.74
N LEU A 98 14.63 -3.91 12.41
CA LEU A 98 13.83 -3.22 11.41
C LEU A 98 12.32 -3.53 11.50
N PHE A 99 11.97 -4.61 12.21
CA PHE A 99 10.59 -5.07 12.40
C PHE A 99 10.03 -4.76 13.78
N SER A 100 10.75 -3.99 14.59
CA SER A 100 10.22 -3.49 15.86
C SER A 100 9.01 -2.58 15.63
N GLN A 101 8.00 -2.70 16.49
CA GLN A 101 6.77 -1.91 16.43
C GLN A 101 6.73 -0.99 17.64
N PHE A 102 6.51 0.31 17.44
CA PHE A 102 6.56 1.31 18.51
C PHE A 102 7.91 1.33 19.27
N GLY A 103 9.01 0.94 18.61
CA GLY A 103 10.32 0.77 19.26
C GLY A 103 10.42 -0.46 20.17
N ILE A 104 9.40 -1.33 20.16
CA ILE A 104 9.31 -2.54 20.97
C ILE A 104 9.62 -3.75 20.08
N LYS A 105 10.52 -4.62 20.55
CA LYS A 105 10.74 -5.93 19.91
C LYS A 105 9.56 -6.86 20.19
N THR A 106 9.06 -7.49 19.14
CA THR A 106 7.99 -8.51 19.13
C THR A 106 8.60 -9.92 19.12
N MET A 107 7.78 -10.96 19.12
CA MET A 107 8.25 -12.34 18.96
C MET A 107 9.10 -12.50 17.68
N PHE A 108 8.71 -11.86 16.57
CA PHE A 108 9.48 -11.90 15.32
C PHE A 108 10.82 -11.16 15.41
N SER A 109 10.88 -9.98 16.03
CA SER A 109 12.11 -9.17 16.12
C SER A 109 13.00 -9.49 17.31
N THR A 110 12.58 -10.39 18.22
CA THR A 110 13.41 -10.86 19.33
C THR A 110 14.62 -11.65 18.81
N LEU A 111 15.83 -11.21 19.21
CA LEU A 111 17.08 -11.69 18.61
C LEU A 111 17.53 -13.02 19.22
N GLU A 112 17.61 -13.02 20.55
CA GLU A 112 18.12 -14.10 21.39
C GLU A 112 17.15 -15.28 21.43
N LYS A 113 17.70 -16.49 21.34
CA LYS A 113 16.88 -17.70 21.23
C LYS A 113 16.04 -17.95 22.46
N TYR A 114 16.61 -17.74 23.64
CA TYR A 114 15.95 -18.01 24.90
C TYR A 114 14.68 -17.16 25.04
N ASP A 115 14.81 -15.84 24.89
CA ASP A 115 13.70 -14.89 25.00
C ASP A 115 12.65 -15.12 23.91
N HIS A 116 13.08 -15.37 22.67
CA HIS A 116 12.18 -15.74 21.58
C HIS A 116 11.38 -17.01 21.92
N SER A 117 12.02 -18.01 22.51
CA SER A 117 11.35 -19.28 22.85
C SER A 117 10.29 -19.12 23.94
N GLN A 118 10.49 -18.19 24.88
CA GLN A 118 9.50 -17.86 25.91
C GLN A 118 8.29 -17.18 25.27
N ARG A 119 8.51 -16.10 24.53
CA ARG A 119 7.44 -15.36 23.83
C ARG A 119 6.64 -16.25 22.87
N LYS A 120 7.33 -17.08 22.09
CA LYS A 120 6.66 -18.04 21.19
C LYS A 120 5.78 -19.01 21.96
N ARG A 121 6.15 -19.44 23.17
CA ARG A 121 5.35 -20.36 23.98
C ARG A 121 4.04 -19.72 24.45
N GLU A 122 4.04 -18.42 24.73
CA GLU A 122 2.86 -17.66 25.14
C GLU A 122 1.82 -17.55 24.00
N LEU A 123 2.31 -17.49 22.75
CA LEU A 123 1.54 -17.22 21.54
C LEU A 123 1.18 -18.47 20.72
N ALA A 124 2.02 -19.52 20.76
CA ALA A 124 1.94 -20.67 19.84
C ALA A 124 0.60 -21.41 19.88
N ASP A 125 -0.06 -21.44 21.04
CA ASP A 125 -1.41 -22.01 21.20
C ASP A 125 -2.40 -21.40 20.21
N ARG A 126 -2.37 -20.08 19.98
CA ARG A 126 -3.30 -19.40 19.03
C ARG A 126 -3.16 -19.90 17.59
N TYR A 127 -1.99 -20.41 17.24
CA TYR A 127 -1.67 -20.92 15.91
C TYR A 127 -1.63 -22.46 15.84
N ALA A 128 -2.03 -23.13 16.92
CA ALA A 128 -2.23 -24.57 16.92
C ALA A 128 -3.45 -24.92 16.04
N MET A 129 -3.36 -26.03 15.31
CA MET A 129 -4.43 -26.47 14.41
C MET A 129 -5.76 -26.65 15.14
N THR A 130 -5.73 -27.13 16.38
CA THR A 130 -6.92 -27.28 17.24
C THR A 130 -7.66 -25.97 17.53
N ASN A 131 -6.96 -24.84 17.55
CA ASN A 131 -7.59 -23.53 17.71
C ASN A 131 -8.01 -22.94 16.37
N ILE A 132 -7.21 -23.09 15.32
CA ILE A 132 -7.54 -22.59 13.98
C ILE A 132 -8.80 -23.26 13.43
N LEU A 133 -8.98 -24.57 13.67
CA LEU A 133 -10.11 -25.35 13.15
C LEU A 133 -11.42 -25.17 13.94
N ARG A 134 -11.48 -24.27 14.94
CA ARG A 134 -12.74 -23.96 15.62
C ARG A 134 -13.73 -23.32 14.65
N ASP A 135 -15.01 -23.64 14.82
CA ASP A 135 -16.08 -23.20 13.91
C ASP A 135 -16.11 -21.69 13.69
N GLU A 136 -15.92 -20.89 14.74
CA GLU A 136 -15.89 -19.42 14.66
C GLU A 136 -14.80 -18.92 13.68
N HIS A 137 -13.58 -19.45 13.78
CA HIS A 137 -12.47 -19.06 12.92
C HIS A 137 -12.63 -19.58 11.50
N VAL A 138 -12.99 -20.86 11.34
CA VAL A 138 -13.20 -21.46 10.02
C VAL A 138 -14.38 -20.82 9.29
N SER A 139 -15.46 -20.48 9.99
CA SER A 139 -16.60 -19.75 9.41
C SER A 139 -16.15 -18.38 8.91
N ALA A 140 -15.43 -17.62 9.74
CA ALA A 140 -14.87 -16.34 9.30
C ALA A 140 -14.00 -16.53 8.04
N ILE A 141 -13.12 -17.54 8.02
CA ILE A 141 -12.25 -17.88 6.87
C ILE A 141 -13.07 -18.08 5.59
N LYS A 142 -14.11 -18.90 5.68
CA LYS A 142 -15.04 -19.15 4.57
C LYS A 142 -15.82 -17.90 4.16
N ASP A 143 -16.21 -17.06 5.11
CA ASP A 143 -17.00 -15.86 4.82
C ASP A 143 -16.21 -14.88 3.96
N ARG A 144 -14.93 -14.61 4.26
CA ARG A 144 -14.13 -13.72 3.39
C ARG A 144 -13.74 -14.38 2.08
N ALA A 145 -13.50 -15.70 2.06
CA ALA A 145 -13.29 -16.40 0.79
C ALA A 145 -14.52 -16.27 -0.13
N ARG A 146 -15.74 -16.35 0.43
CA ARG A 146 -16.99 -16.09 -0.29
C ARG A 146 -17.11 -14.64 -0.73
N ALA A 147 -16.81 -13.68 0.17
CA ALA A 147 -16.85 -12.25 -0.17
C ALA A 147 -15.88 -11.91 -1.32
N PHE A 148 -14.66 -12.45 -1.27
CA PHE A 148 -13.68 -12.32 -2.34
C PHE A 148 -14.24 -12.81 -3.68
N VAL A 149 -14.76 -14.04 -3.71
CA VAL A 149 -15.36 -14.62 -4.93
C VAL A 149 -16.53 -13.76 -5.42
N SER A 150 -17.42 -13.31 -4.53
CA SER A 150 -18.54 -12.45 -4.91
C SER A 150 -18.08 -11.13 -5.56
N ARG A 151 -17.03 -10.50 -5.03
CA ARG A 151 -16.45 -9.27 -5.61
C ARG A 151 -15.78 -9.54 -6.95
N CYS A 152 -15.11 -10.67 -7.11
CA CYS A 152 -14.56 -11.09 -8.40
C CYS A 152 -15.67 -11.30 -9.45
N VAL A 153 -16.80 -11.90 -9.07
CA VAL A 153 -17.94 -12.09 -9.96
C VAL A 153 -18.62 -10.75 -10.31
N ALA A 154 -18.73 -9.83 -9.36
CA ALA A 154 -19.37 -8.53 -9.56
C ALA A 154 -18.60 -7.60 -10.50
N SER A 155 -17.29 -7.79 -10.64
CA SER A 155 -16.42 -6.89 -11.41
C SER A 155 -16.35 -7.19 -12.91
N GLY A 156 -17.05 -8.22 -13.39
CA GLY A 156 -17.16 -8.51 -14.82
C GLY A 156 -15.96 -9.28 -15.38
N ASN A 157 -15.34 -8.76 -16.46
CA ASN A 157 -14.47 -9.53 -17.36
C ASN A 157 -13.04 -9.77 -16.85
N SER A 158 -12.42 -8.79 -16.16
CA SER A 158 -11.06 -8.89 -15.63
C SER A 158 -10.98 -8.28 -14.24
N VAL A 159 -10.05 -8.79 -13.42
CA VAL A 159 -9.91 -8.44 -12.01
C VAL A 159 -8.43 -8.33 -11.67
N ASP A 160 -8.02 -7.18 -11.13
CA ASP A 160 -6.76 -7.12 -10.39
C ASP A 160 -6.92 -7.92 -9.09
N VAL A 161 -6.35 -9.12 -9.10
CA VAL A 161 -6.46 -10.05 -7.99
C VAL A 161 -5.52 -9.67 -6.85
N TYR A 162 -4.40 -8.98 -7.14
CA TYR A 162 -3.46 -8.55 -6.11
C TYR A 162 -4.11 -7.55 -5.16
N VAL A 163 -4.76 -6.50 -5.71
CA VAL A 163 -5.45 -5.48 -4.90
C VAL A 163 -6.52 -6.10 -3.97
N ARG A 164 -7.06 -7.26 -4.37
CA ARG A 164 -8.18 -7.93 -3.70
C ARG A 164 -7.76 -9.08 -2.76
N PHE A 165 -6.52 -9.56 -2.80
CA PHE A 165 -6.05 -10.61 -1.88
C PHE A 165 -5.71 -10.09 -0.49
N PHE A 166 -5.01 -8.97 -0.37
CA PHE A 166 -4.67 -8.37 0.92
C PHE A 166 -5.91 -8.12 1.81
N PRO A 167 -7.04 -7.61 1.29
CA PRO A 167 -8.26 -7.47 2.07
C PRO A 167 -8.96 -8.80 2.44
N SER A 168 -8.54 -9.93 1.88
CA SER A 168 -9.15 -11.26 2.12
C SER A 168 -8.49 -12.10 3.24
N SER A 169 -7.27 -11.75 3.69
CA SER A 169 -6.50 -12.49 4.71
C SER A 169 -7.04 -12.29 6.14
N HIS A 170 -7.15 -13.35 6.96
CA HIS A 170 -7.77 -13.36 8.31
C HIS A 170 -6.89 -12.89 9.45
N ALA A 171 -5.64 -12.53 9.17
CA ALA A 171 -4.67 -12.10 10.18
C ALA A 171 -4.98 -10.71 10.80
N SER A 172 -6.24 -10.35 11.00
CA SER A 172 -6.67 -9.10 11.63
C SER A 172 -7.25 -9.35 13.04
N PRO A 173 -6.76 -8.69 14.10
CA PRO A 173 -7.17 -8.90 15.49
C PRO A 173 -8.65 -8.61 15.78
N GLY A 174 -9.26 -7.69 15.02
CA GLY A 174 -10.67 -7.32 15.12
C GLY A 174 -11.52 -7.79 13.93
N GLY A 175 -10.99 -8.68 13.09
CA GLY A 175 -11.77 -9.22 11.99
C GLY A 175 -12.03 -8.22 10.85
N LEU A 176 -11.05 -7.36 10.49
CA LEU A 176 -11.13 -6.38 9.40
C LEU A 176 -11.85 -6.95 8.17
N ARG A 177 -12.91 -6.26 7.75
CA ARG A 177 -13.67 -6.58 6.54
C ARG A 177 -13.23 -5.65 5.42
N SER A 178 -11.94 -5.67 5.11
CA SER A 178 -11.32 -4.76 4.14
C SER A 178 -11.85 -4.94 2.71
N LEU A 179 -12.60 -6.01 2.42
CA LEU A 179 -13.33 -6.18 1.15
C LEU A 179 -14.67 -5.42 1.09
N ASP A 180 -15.24 -5.09 2.25
CA ASP A 180 -16.61 -4.55 2.38
C ASP A 180 -16.66 -3.21 3.13
N SER A 181 -15.53 -2.70 3.60
CA SER A 181 -15.44 -1.45 4.35
C SER A 181 -14.21 -0.67 3.95
N ASP A 182 -14.42 0.53 3.41
CA ASP A 182 -13.36 1.44 2.98
C ASP A 182 -12.43 1.82 4.13
N LYS A 183 -12.97 1.92 5.35
CA LYS A 183 -12.18 2.17 6.55
C LYS A 183 -11.22 1.02 6.86
N ASP A 184 -11.70 -0.21 6.77
CA ASP A 184 -10.87 -1.39 7.00
C ASP A 184 -9.90 -1.62 5.84
N PHE A 185 -10.28 -1.23 4.62
CA PHE A 185 -9.40 -1.19 3.46
C PHE A 185 -8.25 -0.21 3.68
N ALA A 186 -8.51 1.02 4.13
CA ALA A 186 -7.48 2.02 4.39
C ALA A 186 -6.45 1.57 5.45
N ILE A 187 -6.89 0.85 6.50
CA ILE A 187 -5.98 0.25 7.50
C ILE A 187 -5.06 -0.79 6.85
N MET A 188 -5.63 -1.69 6.06
CA MET A 188 -4.89 -2.72 5.35
C MET A 188 -3.95 -2.09 4.32
N GLU A 189 -4.40 -1.08 3.59
CA GLU A 189 -3.64 -0.40 2.56
C GLU A 189 -2.38 0.27 3.13
N GLU A 190 -2.53 1.02 4.23
CA GLU A 190 -1.41 1.69 4.91
C GLU A 190 -0.36 0.70 5.44
N LEU A 191 -0.78 -0.51 5.81
CA LEU A 191 0.10 -1.54 6.33
C LEU A 191 0.90 -2.25 5.22
N THR A 192 0.32 -2.41 4.02
CA THR A 192 0.77 -3.38 3.03
C THR A 192 1.32 -2.75 1.73
N TYR A 193 0.83 -1.57 1.33
CA TYR A 193 1.22 -0.92 0.06
C TYR A 193 2.31 0.15 0.23
N HIS A 194 3.45 -0.18 0.85
CA HIS A 194 4.56 0.80 0.96
C HIS A 194 5.97 0.19 1.04
N GLN A 195 6.94 0.80 0.36
CA GLN A 195 8.37 0.40 0.35
C GLN A 195 9.18 0.98 1.53
N SER A 196 8.62 1.10 2.73
CA SER A 196 9.22 1.84 3.86
C SER A 196 10.48 1.20 4.38
N LEU A 197 10.57 -0.12 4.22
CA LEU A 197 11.71 -0.90 4.66
C LEU A 197 12.98 -0.45 3.91
N GLN A 198 12.91 -0.09 2.63
CA GLN A 198 14.09 0.35 1.87
C GLN A 198 14.70 1.63 2.46
N LYS A 199 13.85 2.53 2.95
CA LYS A 199 14.27 3.73 3.69
C LYS A 199 14.88 3.38 5.04
N ASN A 200 14.37 2.34 5.72
CA ASN A 200 14.95 1.85 6.98
C ASN A 200 16.39 1.32 6.84
N LEU A 201 16.80 0.83 5.66
CA LEU A 201 18.18 0.34 5.46
C LEU A 201 19.24 1.41 5.66
N LEU A 202 18.92 2.67 5.32
CA LEU A 202 19.89 3.75 5.49
C LEU A 202 20.14 4.02 6.98
N GLN A 203 19.07 4.06 7.79
CA GLN A 203 19.16 4.17 9.23
C GLN A 203 19.86 2.95 9.86
N TYR A 204 19.62 1.75 9.34
CA TYR A 204 20.27 0.51 9.77
C TYR A 204 21.78 0.54 9.56
N TYR A 205 22.24 0.96 8.37
CA TYR A 205 23.66 0.97 8.05
C TYR A 205 24.42 2.18 8.58
N LEU A 206 23.73 3.30 8.81
CA LEU A 206 24.32 4.58 9.24
C LEU A 206 23.53 5.19 10.42
N PRO A 207 23.39 4.47 11.55
CA PRO A 207 22.55 4.91 12.66
C PRO A 207 23.01 6.25 13.27
N GLY A 208 24.32 6.52 13.30
CA GLY A 208 24.86 7.78 13.79
C GLY A 208 24.57 9.00 12.91
N LEU A 209 24.19 8.79 11.64
CA LEU A 209 23.81 9.86 10.72
C LEU A 209 22.29 10.03 10.61
N ALA A 210 21.51 9.06 11.11
CA ALA A 210 20.06 9.05 11.01
C ALA A 210 19.36 10.33 11.51
N PRO A 211 19.78 10.98 12.62
CA PRO A 211 19.16 12.23 13.08
C PRO A 211 19.31 13.42 12.10
N TYR A 212 20.22 13.32 11.14
CA TYR A 212 20.52 14.37 10.17
C TYR A 212 19.95 14.08 8.78
N PHE A 213 19.23 12.96 8.61
CA PHE A 213 18.63 12.64 7.32
C PHE A 213 17.44 13.57 7.02
N PRO A 214 17.31 14.08 5.78
CA PRO A 214 16.14 14.84 5.35
C PRO A 214 14.88 13.96 5.42
N GLU A 215 13.71 14.59 5.58
CA GLU A 215 12.43 13.89 5.74
C GLU A 215 12.13 12.89 4.62
N CYS A 216 12.59 13.13 3.39
CA CYS A 216 12.40 12.22 2.26
C CYS A 216 13.07 10.84 2.46
N LEU A 217 14.13 10.78 3.27
CA LEU A 217 14.86 9.55 3.63
C LEU A 217 14.32 8.91 4.93
N ILE A 218 13.41 9.58 5.63
CA ILE A 218 12.76 9.04 6.82
C ILE A 218 11.64 8.07 6.39
N PRO A 219 11.52 6.90 7.01
CA PRO A 219 10.43 5.97 6.77
C PRO A 219 9.06 6.61 7.04
N ARG A 220 8.07 6.29 6.20
CA ARG A 220 6.68 6.71 6.37
C ARG A 220 6.12 6.19 7.71
N ARG A 221 5.36 7.04 8.42
CA ARG A 221 4.60 6.64 9.62
C ARG A 221 3.29 5.95 9.20
N SER A 222 2.79 5.04 10.04
CA SER A 222 1.51 4.34 9.84
C SER A 222 0.47 4.75 10.90
N PRO A 223 0.01 6.02 10.92
CA PRO A 223 -0.87 6.52 11.98
C PRO A 223 -2.20 5.79 12.07
N ILE A 224 -2.84 5.45 10.94
CA ILE A 224 -4.17 4.80 10.93
C ILE A 224 -4.07 3.40 11.55
N THR A 225 -3.07 2.64 11.12
CA THR A 225 -2.80 1.29 11.63
C THR A 225 -2.40 1.33 13.10
N ASN A 226 -1.56 2.28 13.48
CA ASN A 226 -1.11 2.45 14.85
C ASN A 226 -2.28 2.73 15.80
N GLU A 227 -3.18 3.64 15.42
CA GLU A 227 -4.38 3.95 16.20
C GLU A 227 -5.28 2.72 16.33
N TYR A 228 -5.48 1.98 15.22
CA TYR A 228 -6.29 0.77 15.23
C TYR A 228 -5.78 -0.29 16.22
N VAL A 229 -4.48 -0.64 16.17
CA VAL A 229 -3.94 -1.69 17.05
C VAL A 229 -3.88 -1.26 18.51
N LEU A 230 -3.63 0.03 18.79
CA LEU A 230 -3.70 0.59 20.13
C LEU A 230 -5.13 0.53 20.68
N LYS A 231 -6.13 0.84 19.85
CA LYS A 231 -7.55 0.71 20.24
C LYS A 231 -7.95 -0.75 20.48
N MET A 232 -7.48 -1.68 19.65
CA MET A 232 -7.73 -3.11 19.85
C MET A 232 -7.13 -3.60 21.17
N ALA A 233 -5.88 -3.25 21.45
CA ALA A 233 -5.23 -3.61 22.71
C ALA A 233 -5.97 -3.05 23.95
N ALA A 234 -6.75 -1.98 23.80
CA ALA A 234 -7.37 -1.22 24.90
C ALA A 234 -8.77 -1.76 25.23
N GLN A 235 -9.25 -2.76 24.49
CA GLN A 235 -10.57 -3.32 24.70
C GLN A 235 -10.69 -3.92 26.11
N GLN A 236 -11.76 -3.56 26.82
CA GLN A 236 -12.02 -4.06 28.18
C GLN A 236 -12.49 -5.53 28.19
N SER A 237 -13.04 -6.02 27.08
CA SER A 237 -13.54 -7.40 26.94
C SER A 237 -13.26 -7.93 25.53
N PRO A 238 -11.98 -8.16 25.19
CA PRO A 238 -11.64 -8.77 23.90
C PRO A 238 -12.18 -10.19 23.83
N THR A 239 -12.52 -10.64 22.62
CA THR A 239 -12.92 -12.03 22.37
C THR A 239 -11.85 -12.98 22.94
N PRO A 240 -12.19 -13.91 23.87
CA PRO A 240 -11.21 -14.74 24.58
C PRO A 240 -10.31 -15.60 23.68
N HIS A 241 -10.73 -15.78 22.43
CA HIS A 241 -10.03 -16.57 21.43
C HIS A 241 -9.11 -15.76 20.51
N SER A 242 -9.25 -14.43 20.45
CA SER A 242 -8.35 -13.57 19.65
C SER A 242 -6.95 -13.47 20.22
N LEU A 243 -6.02 -13.01 19.39
CA LEU A 243 -4.64 -12.72 19.78
C LEU A 243 -4.60 -11.71 20.93
N VAL A 244 -5.35 -10.61 20.81
CA VAL A 244 -5.47 -9.58 21.85
C VAL A 244 -6.09 -10.16 23.12
N GLY A 245 -7.13 -10.98 23.02
CA GLY A 245 -7.74 -11.62 24.20
C GLY A 245 -6.82 -12.61 24.91
N LYS A 246 -5.87 -13.23 24.20
CA LYS A 246 -4.83 -14.07 24.82
C LYS A 246 -3.73 -13.23 25.46
N LEU A 247 -3.27 -12.19 24.78
CA LEU A 247 -2.19 -11.32 25.24
C LEU A 247 -2.61 -10.35 26.36
N GLY A 248 -3.91 -10.02 26.47
CA GLY A 248 -4.47 -9.13 27.48
C GLY A 248 -5.03 -9.85 28.73
N ARG A 249 -4.72 -11.13 28.94
CA ARG A 249 -5.16 -11.85 30.15
C ARG A 249 -4.48 -11.29 31.40
N LYS A 250 -5.13 -11.42 32.56
CA LYS A 250 -4.63 -10.91 33.85
C LYS A 250 -3.25 -11.45 34.25
N ASP A 251 -2.87 -12.62 33.75
CA ASP A 251 -1.58 -13.28 33.97
C ASP A 251 -0.53 -12.95 32.90
N SER A 252 -0.88 -12.12 31.90
CA SER A 252 0.06 -11.70 30.86
C SER A 252 1.12 -10.76 31.43
N PRO A 253 2.41 -11.00 31.15
CA PRO A 253 3.49 -10.09 31.53
C PRO A 253 3.56 -8.85 30.64
N LEU A 254 2.76 -8.77 29.57
CA LEU A 254 2.84 -7.71 28.57
C LEU A 254 1.97 -6.49 28.95
N ASN A 255 2.53 -5.31 28.76
CA ASN A 255 1.79 -4.05 28.85
C ASN A 255 0.99 -3.78 27.56
N HIS A 256 0.13 -2.77 27.63
CA HIS A 256 -0.74 -2.36 26.52
C HIS A 256 -0.01 -2.08 25.19
N GLU A 257 1.11 -1.37 25.24
CA GLU A 257 1.90 -1.05 24.04
C GLU A 257 2.59 -2.29 23.45
N GLN A 258 3.06 -3.21 24.32
CA GLN A 258 3.64 -4.48 23.90
C GLN A 258 2.60 -5.39 23.24
N ILE A 259 1.36 -5.40 23.75
CA ILE A 259 0.25 -6.11 23.11
C ILE A 259 -0.03 -5.50 21.73
N ALA A 260 -0.11 -4.18 21.61
CA ALA A 260 -0.30 -3.49 20.34
C ALA A 260 0.85 -3.78 19.35
N ALA A 261 2.09 -3.84 19.84
CA ALA A 261 3.27 -4.18 19.03
C ALA A 261 3.20 -5.60 18.45
N GLU A 262 2.96 -6.62 19.28
CA GLU A 262 2.78 -8.02 18.82
C GLU A 262 1.59 -8.13 17.86
N THR A 263 0.50 -7.44 18.17
CA THR A 263 -0.72 -7.41 17.36
C THR A 263 -0.44 -6.85 15.96
N LYS A 264 0.29 -5.74 15.86
CA LYS A 264 0.66 -5.11 14.58
C LYS A 264 1.58 -5.99 13.74
N ASP A 265 2.60 -6.57 14.38
CA ASP A 265 3.58 -7.46 13.71
C ASP A 265 2.89 -8.71 13.15
N HIS A 266 2.02 -9.35 13.93
CA HIS A 266 1.27 -10.52 13.48
C HIS A 266 0.28 -10.18 12.35
N MET A 267 -0.30 -8.98 12.38
CA MET A 267 -1.20 -8.51 11.32
C MET A 267 -0.45 -8.27 10.01
N ALA A 268 0.68 -7.56 10.05
CA ALA A 268 1.52 -7.34 8.88
C ALA A 268 2.01 -8.67 8.28
N ALA A 269 2.55 -9.55 9.12
CA ALA A 269 3.12 -10.81 8.68
C ALA A 269 2.09 -11.74 8.03
N GLY A 270 0.85 -11.79 8.54
CA GLY A 270 -0.18 -12.69 8.01
C GLY A 270 -0.94 -12.14 6.80
N ILE A 271 -1.01 -10.81 6.63
CA ILE A 271 -1.67 -10.21 5.47
C ILE A 271 -0.76 -10.28 4.25
N ASP A 272 0.44 -9.69 4.31
CA ASP A 272 1.33 -9.59 3.15
C ASP A 272 1.73 -10.96 2.62
N THR A 273 2.22 -11.83 3.50
CA THR A 273 2.82 -13.10 3.04
C THR A 273 1.80 -14.06 2.44
N THR A 274 0.61 -14.16 3.03
CA THR A 274 -0.46 -14.99 2.48
C THR A 274 -1.02 -14.39 1.18
N GLY A 275 -1.19 -13.06 1.13
CA GLY A 275 -1.65 -12.34 -0.05
C GLY A 275 -0.71 -12.51 -1.25
N ASP A 276 0.60 -12.27 -1.06
CA ASP A 276 1.63 -12.47 -2.08
C ASP A 276 1.65 -13.92 -2.57
N GLY A 277 1.64 -14.88 -1.63
CA GLY A 277 1.66 -16.30 -1.95
C GLY A 277 0.47 -16.75 -2.79
N LEU A 278 -0.73 -16.26 -2.47
CA LEU A 278 -1.95 -16.52 -3.25
C LEU A 278 -1.91 -15.84 -4.61
N CYS A 279 -1.39 -14.62 -4.70
CA CYS A 279 -1.27 -13.89 -5.96
C CYS A 279 -0.40 -14.64 -6.97
N PHE A 280 0.84 -15.00 -6.59
CA PHE A 280 1.72 -15.76 -7.46
C PHE A 280 1.14 -17.14 -7.80
N LEU A 281 0.54 -17.84 -6.82
CA LEU A 281 -0.08 -19.14 -7.05
C LEU A 281 -1.19 -19.07 -8.10
N MET A 282 -2.12 -18.13 -7.96
CA MET A 282 -3.25 -18.01 -8.87
C MET A 282 -2.81 -17.54 -10.25
N TRP A 283 -1.78 -16.69 -10.34
CA TRP A 283 -1.17 -16.33 -11.61
C TRP A 283 -0.52 -17.54 -12.30
N GLU A 284 0.26 -18.35 -11.57
CA GLU A 284 0.87 -19.58 -12.10
C GLU A 284 -0.20 -20.55 -12.63
N LEU A 285 -1.27 -20.77 -11.86
CA LEU A 285 -2.38 -21.62 -12.32
C LEU A 285 -3.11 -21.03 -13.54
N SER A 286 -3.12 -19.71 -13.70
CA SER A 286 -3.80 -19.01 -14.80
C SER A 286 -2.98 -18.97 -16.10
N GLN A 287 -1.72 -19.40 -16.07
CA GLN A 287 -0.87 -19.47 -17.26
C GLN A 287 -1.40 -20.50 -18.26
N PRO A 288 -1.42 -20.22 -19.58
CA PRO A 288 -1.90 -21.15 -20.59
C PRO A 288 -1.24 -22.54 -20.54
N HIS A 289 0.06 -22.58 -20.23
CA HIS A 289 0.82 -23.83 -20.14
C HIS A 289 0.60 -24.61 -18.84
N ASN A 290 -0.03 -24.02 -17.83
CA ASN A 290 -0.34 -24.63 -16.54
C ASN A 290 -1.82 -24.99 -16.36
N MET A 291 -2.66 -24.73 -17.38
CA MET A 291 -4.09 -25.08 -17.37
C MET A 291 -4.35 -26.55 -16.99
N VAL A 292 -3.47 -27.47 -17.41
CA VAL A 292 -3.56 -28.89 -17.05
C VAL A 292 -3.55 -29.13 -15.53
N PHE A 293 -2.78 -28.35 -14.77
CA PHE A 293 -2.74 -28.45 -13.32
C PHE A 293 -3.99 -27.81 -12.69
N GLN A 294 -4.50 -26.72 -13.29
CA GLN A 294 -5.75 -26.10 -12.87
C GLN A 294 -6.95 -27.06 -13.06
N GLU A 295 -7.01 -27.78 -14.17
CA GLU A 295 -8.03 -28.80 -14.43
C GLU A 295 -7.97 -29.94 -13.42
N LYS A 296 -6.77 -30.50 -13.17
CA LYS A 296 -6.57 -31.54 -12.15
C LYS A 296 -7.01 -31.09 -10.76
N LEU A 297 -6.68 -29.84 -10.39
CA LEU A 297 -7.12 -29.25 -9.14
C LEU A 297 -8.65 -29.12 -9.08
N HIS A 298 -9.27 -28.63 -10.16
CA HIS A 298 -10.72 -28.54 -10.23
C HIS A 298 -11.40 -29.90 -10.08
N ASP A 299 -10.88 -30.94 -10.73
CA ASP A 299 -11.41 -32.30 -10.67
C ASP A 299 -11.35 -32.87 -9.25
N GLU A 300 -10.23 -32.68 -8.54
CA GLU A 300 -10.12 -33.06 -7.12
C GLU A 300 -11.19 -32.34 -6.27
N LEU A 301 -11.31 -31.03 -6.44
CA LEU A 301 -12.21 -30.19 -5.64
C LEU A 301 -13.70 -30.49 -5.93
N ARG A 302 -14.06 -30.81 -7.18
CA ARG A 302 -15.42 -31.24 -7.54
C ARG A 302 -15.74 -32.63 -6.99
N THR A 303 -14.80 -33.57 -7.11
CA THR A 303 -14.98 -34.94 -6.60
C THR A 303 -15.18 -34.90 -5.08
N ALA A 304 -14.34 -34.15 -4.37
CA ALA A 304 -14.51 -33.91 -2.93
C ALA A 304 -15.89 -33.31 -2.59
N ALA A 305 -16.35 -32.30 -3.34
CA ALA A 305 -17.66 -31.70 -3.10
C ALA A 305 -18.83 -32.68 -3.33
N SER A 306 -18.74 -33.56 -4.33
CA SER A 306 -19.77 -34.58 -4.59
C SER A 306 -19.88 -35.63 -3.48
N LEU A 307 -18.81 -35.82 -2.69
CA LEU A 307 -18.82 -36.68 -1.51
C LEU A 307 -19.43 -35.96 -0.28
N ASP A 308 -19.35 -34.62 -0.22
CA ASP A 308 -19.90 -33.80 0.87
C ASP A 308 -21.44 -33.71 0.84
N ASP A 309 -22.03 -33.78 -0.36
CA ASP A 309 -23.49 -33.67 -0.55
C ASP A 309 -24.25 -34.98 -0.22
N GLY A 310 -23.55 -36.03 0.21
CA GLY A 310 -24.07 -37.40 0.34
C GLY A 310 -24.69 -37.84 1.69
N ASP A 311 -24.52 -37.11 2.79
CA ASP A 311 -25.09 -37.54 4.10
C ASP A 311 -25.41 -36.43 5.12
N GLY A 312 -25.07 -35.16 4.87
CA GLY A 312 -25.48 -34.04 5.76
C GLY A 312 -24.95 -34.08 7.21
N THR A 313 -24.23 -35.11 7.62
CA THR A 313 -23.57 -35.25 8.92
C THR A 313 -22.24 -34.49 8.92
N ALA A 314 -21.83 -33.94 10.07
CA ALA A 314 -20.56 -33.21 10.22
C ALA A 314 -19.31 -34.06 9.90
N GLU A 315 -19.47 -35.38 9.93
CA GLU A 315 -18.46 -36.41 9.62
C GLU A 315 -18.31 -36.67 8.11
N GLY A 316 -19.28 -36.20 7.28
CA GLY A 316 -19.33 -36.37 5.83
C GLY A 316 -18.72 -35.21 5.00
N LYS A 317 -18.32 -34.10 5.62
CA LYS A 317 -17.57 -33.04 4.91
C LYS A 317 -16.14 -33.52 4.67
N THR A 318 -15.69 -33.56 3.43
CA THR A 318 -14.30 -33.75 3.03
C THR A 318 -13.48 -32.69 3.74
N ALA A 319 -12.80 -33.16 4.79
CA ALA A 319 -11.91 -32.35 5.59
C ALA A 319 -10.88 -31.69 4.66
N LEU A 320 -10.50 -30.44 4.94
CA LEU A 320 -9.42 -29.75 4.21
C LEU A 320 -8.10 -30.54 4.20
N ASP A 321 -7.98 -31.53 5.08
CA ASP A 321 -6.86 -32.46 5.20
C ASP A 321 -6.89 -33.63 4.19
N ARG A 322 -7.95 -33.76 3.39
CA ARG A 322 -8.12 -34.82 2.36
C ARG A 322 -8.03 -34.29 0.93
N LEU A 323 -7.23 -33.24 0.70
CA LEU A 323 -7.04 -32.61 -0.61
C LEU A 323 -5.53 -32.60 -0.98
N PRO A 324 -4.95 -33.78 -1.28
CA PRO A 324 -3.51 -33.93 -1.49
C PRO A 324 -2.99 -33.15 -2.71
N TYR A 325 -3.78 -33.00 -3.77
CA TYR A 325 -3.36 -32.23 -4.94
C TYR A 325 -3.40 -30.73 -4.67
N LEU A 326 -4.41 -30.22 -3.95
CA LEU A 326 -4.40 -28.85 -3.44
C LEU A 326 -3.16 -28.57 -2.57
N ASP A 327 -2.78 -29.51 -1.70
CA ASP A 327 -1.53 -29.41 -0.92
C ASP A 327 -0.29 -29.35 -1.82
N ALA A 328 -0.24 -30.17 -2.87
CA ALA A 328 0.83 -30.15 -3.86
C ALA A 328 0.92 -28.81 -4.61
N VAL A 329 -0.22 -28.25 -5.01
CA VAL A 329 -0.32 -26.95 -5.70
C VAL A 329 0.20 -25.82 -4.80
N ILE A 330 -0.26 -25.76 -3.54
CA ILE A 330 0.18 -24.73 -2.59
C ILE A 330 1.68 -24.85 -2.33
N LYS A 331 2.19 -26.06 -2.11
CA LYS A 331 3.63 -26.29 -1.87
C LYS A 331 4.47 -25.91 -3.07
N GLU A 332 4.03 -26.23 -4.29
CA GLU A 332 4.78 -25.86 -5.49
C GLU A 332 4.80 -24.36 -5.71
N ALA A 333 3.68 -23.67 -5.46
CA ALA A 333 3.64 -22.22 -5.55
C ALA A 333 4.59 -21.56 -4.56
N LEU A 334 4.56 -21.97 -3.29
CA LEU A 334 5.47 -21.48 -2.25
C LEU A 334 6.93 -21.88 -2.50
N ARG A 335 7.18 -22.95 -3.28
CA ARG A 335 8.53 -23.32 -3.72
C ARG A 335 9.04 -22.36 -4.79
N CYS A 336 8.22 -22.11 -5.82
CA CYS A 336 8.55 -21.24 -6.95
C CYS A 336 8.66 -19.77 -6.50
N ALA A 337 7.62 -19.26 -5.85
CA ALA A 337 7.51 -17.89 -5.37
C ALA A 337 7.26 -17.85 -3.85
N PRO A 338 8.29 -18.13 -3.03
CA PRO A 338 8.16 -17.98 -1.59
C PRO A 338 7.94 -16.49 -1.25
N PRO A 339 6.89 -16.13 -0.46
CA PRO A 339 6.59 -14.73 -0.12
C PRO A 339 7.74 -14.00 0.59
N ILE A 340 8.61 -14.74 1.26
CA ILE A 340 9.84 -14.23 1.87
C ILE A 340 11.03 -14.97 1.22
N PRO A 341 11.52 -14.49 0.07
CA PRO A 341 12.49 -15.24 -0.74
C PRO A 341 13.97 -15.02 -0.32
N MET A 342 14.22 -14.04 0.56
CA MET A 342 15.56 -13.57 0.97
C MET A 342 16.26 -14.41 2.05
N SER A 343 17.48 -14.00 2.41
CA SER A 343 18.32 -14.62 3.44
C SER A 343 17.75 -14.50 4.86
N PHE A 344 17.89 -15.55 5.68
CA PHE A 344 17.56 -15.51 7.12
C PHE A 344 18.84 -15.43 7.98
N PRO A 345 19.45 -14.25 8.17
CA PRO A 345 20.76 -14.12 8.81
C PRO A 345 20.76 -14.51 10.27
N ARG A 346 21.82 -15.21 10.68
CA ARG A 346 22.10 -15.59 12.06
C ARG A 346 23.57 -15.39 12.39
N TYR A 347 23.87 -15.17 13.66
CA TYR A 347 25.24 -15.16 14.17
C TYR A 347 25.74 -16.55 14.49
N VAL A 348 26.95 -16.86 14.04
CA VAL A 348 27.70 -18.02 14.54
C VAL A 348 27.94 -17.85 16.05
N PRO A 349 27.59 -18.85 16.88
CA PRO A 349 27.74 -18.79 18.33
C PRO A 349 29.19 -18.73 18.79
N SER A 350 29.37 -18.50 20.11
CA SER A 350 30.69 -18.48 20.72
C SER A 350 31.46 -19.78 20.52
N GLY A 351 32.76 -19.64 20.25
CA GLY A 351 33.66 -20.74 19.89
C GLY A 351 33.70 -21.09 18.39
N GLY A 352 32.85 -20.48 17.56
CA GLY A 352 32.79 -20.77 16.13
C GLY A 352 32.12 -22.11 15.80
N LYS A 353 31.81 -22.32 14.51
CA LYS A 353 31.11 -23.51 14.03
C LYS A 353 31.60 -23.94 12.66
N SER A 354 31.50 -25.24 12.35
CA SER A 354 31.81 -25.76 11.02
C SER A 354 30.52 -26.06 10.26
N ILE A 355 30.38 -25.49 9.06
CA ILE A 355 29.25 -25.71 8.16
C ILE A 355 29.80 -26.15 6.82
N GLU A 356 29.34 -27.29 6.29
CA GLU A 356 29.84 -27.88 5.02
C GLU A 356 31.38 -28.02 4.98
N GLY A 357 32.00 -28.34 6.13
CA GLY A 357 33.46 -28.48 6.25
C GLY A 357 34.24 -27.16 6.39
N TYR A 358 33.57 -26.00 6.35
CA TYR A 358 34.19 -24.69 6.56
C TYR A 358 34.01 -24.23 8.00
N PHE A 359 35.12 -23.97 8.69
CA PHE A 359 35.10 -23.34 10.01
C PHE A 359 34.81 -21.83 9.88
N LEU A 360 33.81 -21.37 10.61
CA LEU A 360 33.35 -20.00 10.69
C LEU A 360 33.59 -19.48 12.12
N PRO A 361 34.27 -18.34 12.29
CA PRO A 361 34.49 -17.78 13.61
C PRO A 361 33.18 -17.23 14.19
N GLU A 362 33.16 -17.07 15.51
CA GLU A 362 32.08 -16.39 16.24
C GLU A 362 31.72 -15.05 15.58
N LYS A 363 30.43 -14.68 15.62
CA LYS A 363 29.87 -13.45 15.03
C LYS A 363 29.97 -13.35 13.50
N THR A 364 30.42 -14.40 12.81
CA THR A 364 30.18 -14.51 11.37
C THR A 364 28.67 -14.60 11.13
N ILE A 365 28.17 -13.86 10.15
CA ILE A 365 26.77 -13.93 9.74
C ILE A 365 26.62 -15.09 8.76
N VAL A 366 25.69 -15.99 9.03
CA VAL A 366 25.35 -17.14 8.17
C VAL A 366 23.87 -17.13 7.83
N SER A 367 23.52 -17.53 6.62
CA SER A 367 22.13 -17.57 6.20
C SER A 367 21.87 -18.61 5.12
N CYS A 368 20.63 -19.08 5.02
CA CYS A 368 20.05 -19.68 3.82
C CYS A 368 18.93 -18.76 3.31
N GLN A 369 18.66 -18.78 2.01
CA GLN A 369 17.52 -18.08 1.40
C GLN A 369 16.59 -19.07 0.68
N PRO A 370 15.28 -19.09 0.96
CA PRO A 370 14.34 -20.04 0.35
C PRO A 370 14.42 -20.07 -1.18
N TYR A 371 14.55 -18.90 -1.81
CA TYR A 371 14.65 -18.80 -3.27
C TYR A 371 15.75 -19.68 -3.88
N THR A 372 16.93 -19.73 -3.25
CA THR A 372 18.07 -20.53 -3.74
C THR A 372 17.99 -21.97 -3.29
N VAL A 373 17.60 -22.22 -2.03
CA VAL A 373 17.43 -23.60 -1.52
C VAL A 373 16.49 -24.40 -2.41
N HIS A 374 15.40 -23.78 -2.86
CA HIS A 374 14.40 -24.42 -3.71
C HIS A 374 14.82 -24.60 -5.18
N ARG A 375 15.99 -24.09 -5.58
CA ARG A 375 16.44 -24.05 -6.98
C ARG A 375 17.82 -24.65 -7.24
N LEU A 376 18.68 -24.71 -6.24
CA LEU A 376 20.08 -25.09 -6.45
C LEU A 376 20.23 -26.60 -6.69
N ASP A 377 19.52 -27.43 -5.95
CA ASP A 377 19.58 -28.88 -6.07
C ASP A 377 18.57 -29.40 -7.12
N THR A 378 19.03 -29.47 -8.37
CA THR A 378 18.24 -29.97 -9.50
C THR A 378 17.99 -31.49 -9.45
N GLY A 379 18.70 -32.22 -8.59
CA GLY A 379 18.42 -33.64 -8.32
C GLY A 379 17.16 -33.81 -7.48
N VAL A 380 16.88 -32.86 -6.58
CA VAL A 380 15.64 -32.85 -5.76
C VAL A 380 14.50 -32.12 -6.46
N PHE A 381 14.80 -31.00 -7.13
CA PHE A 381 13.84 -30.21 -7.90
C PHE A 381 14.27 -30.08 -9.37
N PRO A 382 14.01 -31.08 -10.21
CA PRO A 382 14.24 -30.99 -11.65
C PRO A 382 13.41 -29.86 -12.27
N GLU A 383 14.02 -29.11 -13.20
CA GLU A 383 13.44 -27.90 -13.81
C GLU A 383 12.91 -26.93 -12.72
N PRO A 384 13.79 -26.42 -11.84
CA PRO A 384 13.36 -25.76 -10.62
C PRO A 384 12.58 -24.46 -10.83
N ASP A 385 12.72 -23.81 -11.99
CA ASP A 385 11.95 -22.60 -12.31
C ASP A 385 10.57 -22.90 -12.90
N ARG A 386 10.28 -24.17 -13.23
CA ARG A 386 8.98 -24.59 -13.75
C ARG A 386 8.02 -24.93 -12.62
N PHE A 387 6.85 -24.31 -12.64
CA PHE A 387 5.73 -24.69 -11.79
C PHE A 387 5.22 -26.08 -12.18
N ASN A 388 5.38 -27.08 -11.30
CA ASN A 388 4.89 -28.44 -11.51
C ASN A 388 4.44 -29.08 -10.19
N PRO A 389 3.14 -29.02 -9.83
CA PRO A 389 2.61 -29.64 -8.61
C PRO A 389 2.77 -31.16 -8.56
N ASP A 390 2.78 -31.84 -9.71
CA ASP A 390 2.81 -33.31 -9.78
C ASP A 390 4.07 -33.89 -9.08
N ARG A 391 5.17 -33.13 -9.01
CA ARG A 391 6.39 -33.56 -8.30
C ARG A 391 6.15 -33.86 -6.81
N TRP A 392 5.14 -33.25 -6.21
CA TRP A 392 4.79 -33.50 -4.80
C TRP A 392 3.92 -34.75 -4.61
N MET A 393 3.38 -35.30 -5.70
CA MET A 393 2.62 -36.54 -5.72
C MET A 393 3.51 -37.77 -5.94
N GLU A 394 4.73 -37.58 -6.44
CA GLU A 394 5.71 -38.65 -6.60
C GLU A 394 6.21 -39.18 -5.24
N GLU A 395 6.28 -40.50 -5.07
CA GLU A 395 6.84 -41.12 -3.85
C GLU A 395 8.37 -41.04 -3.82
N THR A 396 9.01 -41.22 -4.99
CA THR A 396 10.47 -41.18 -5.09
C THR A 396 10.98 -39.77 -4.84
N GLY A 397 11.94 -39.62 -3.91
CA GLY A 397 12.50 -38.32 -3.53
C GLY A 397 11.57 -37.44 -2.67
N ALA A 398 10.41 -37.94 -2.24
CA ALA A 398 9.45 -37.17 -1.45
C ALA A 398 10.05 -36.68 -0.12
N THR A 399 10.88 -37.49 0.52
CA THR A 399 11.54 -37.14 1.79
C THR A 399 12.49 -35.96 1.61
N GLU A 400 13.31 -35.99 0.57
CA GLU A 400 14.30 -34.96 0.24
C GLU A 400 13.60 -33.65 -0.14
N ARG A 401 12.57 -33.70 -1.00
CA ARG A 401 11.75 -32.52 -1.35
C ARG A 401 11.14 -31.87 -0.12
N ASN A 402 10.57 -32.65 0.79
CA ASN A 402 9.98 -32.13 2.03
C ASN A 402 11.02 -31.54 2.99
N ARG A 403 12.23 -32.11 3.03
CA ARG A 403 13.33 -31.60 3.88
C ARG A 403 13.91 -30.29 3.35
N LEU A 404 13.94 -30.10 2.03
CA LEU A 404 14.39 -28.86 1.39
C LEU A 404 13.27 -27.81 1.24
N PHE A 405 12.02 -28.15 1.54
CA PHE A 405 10.94 -27.16 1.56
C PHE A 405 11.10 -26.19 2.73
N PHE A 406 11.58 -24.99 2.42
CA PHE A 406 12.05 -23.98 3.37
C PHE A 406 11.26 -22.67 3.33
N ALA A 407 10.10 -22.64 2.65
CA ALA A 407 9.23 -21.45 2.56
C ALA A 407 8.78 -20.92 3.93
N PHE A 408 8.56 -21.80 4.91
CA PHE A 408 8.16 -21.44 6.28
C PHE A 408 9.34 -21.44 7.27
N SER A 409 10.59 -21.49 6.77
CA SER A 409 11.78 -21.82 7.56
C SER A 409 11.64 -23.16 8.32
N THR A 410 12.49 -23.42 9.31
CA THR A 410 12.42 -24.64 10.14
C THR A 410 12.90 -24.40 11.57
N GLY A 411 12.67 -25.38 12.45
CA GLY A 411 13.10 -25.38 13.84
C GLY A 411 12.35 -24.40 14.75
N GLY A 412 12.98 -24.04 15.89
CA GLY A 412 12.33 -23.24 16.93
C GLY A 412 11.87 -21.85 16.47
N ARG A 413 12.51 -21.31 15.43
CA ARG A 413 12.19 -20.01 14.82
C ARG A 413 11.44 -20.13 13.48
N GLY A 414 10.96 -21.33 13.12
CA GLY A 414 10.06 -21.52 11.97
C GLY A 414 8.75 -20.74 12.14
N CYS A 415 8.11 -20.43 11.00
CA CYS A 415 6.90 -19.60 10.93
C CYS A 415 5.81 -20.11 11.86
N THR A 416 5.40 -19.27 12.81
CA THR A 416 4.34 -19.58 13.77
C THR A 416 2.96 -19.62 13.08
N GLY A 417 2.75 -18.79 12.05
CA GLY A 417 1.50 -18.70 11.30
C GLY A 417 1.27 -19.79 10.23
N ARG A 418 2.19 -20.76 10.06
CA ARG A 418 2.14 -21.75 8.98
C ARG A 418 0.78 -22.45 8.85
N ASN A 419 0.22 -22.91 9.96
CA ASN A 419 -1.06 -23.64 9.92
C ASN A 419 -2.21 -22.74 9.48
N LEU A 420 -2.24 -21.49 9.96
CA LEU A 420 -3.28 -20.53 9.61
C LEU A 420 -3.21 -20.20 8.12
N ALA A 421 -2.02 -19.86 7.61
CA ALA A 421 -1.80 -19.57 6.20
C ALA A 421 -2.23 -20.75 5.31
N MET A 422 -1.87 -21.99 5.66
CA MET A 422 -2.30 -23.17 4.90
C MET A 422 -3.82 -23.32 4.88
N VAL A 423 -4.52 -23.08 6.00
CA VAL A 423 -5.99 -23.16 6.06
C VAL A 423 -6.62 -22.04 5.23
N GLU A 424 -6.17 -20.80 5.36
CA GLU A 424 -6.64 -19.65 4.58
C GLU A 424 -6.48 -19.90 3.07
N MET A 425 -5.28 -20.29 2.64
CA MET A 425 -5.01 -20.59 1.23
C MET A 425 -5.89 -21.72 0.71
N LYS A 426 -6.02 -22.82 1.47
CA LYS A 426 -6.86 -23.97 1.07
C LYS A 426 -8.32 -23.58 0.92
N VAL A 427 -8.87 -22.83 1.87
CA VAL A 427 -10.28 -22.43 1.85
C VAL A 427 -10.55 -21.50 0.65
N LEU A 428 -9.69 -20.50 0.43
CA LEU A 428 -9.87 -19.58 -0.69
C LEU A 428 -9.78 -20.29 -2.04
N LEU A 429 -8.72 -21.09 -2.25
CA LEU A 429 -8.53 -21.83 -3.49
C LEU A 429 -9.65 -22.84 -3.74
N ARG A 430 -10.17 -23.49 -2.68
CA ARG A 430 -11.35 -24.36 -2.78
C ARG A 430 -12.59 -23.58 -3.20
N GLU A 431 -12.81 -22.37 -2.71
CA GLU A 431 -13.98 -21.58 -3.12
C GLU A 431 -13.90 -21.08 -4.56
N VAL A 432 -12.70 -20.69 -5.02
CA VAL A 432 -12.45 -20.25 -6.39
C VAL A 432 -12.46 -21.43 -7.36
N TYR A 433 -11.48 -22.33 -7.25
CA TYR A 433 -11.20 -23.36 -8.25
C TYR A 433 -12.16 -24.54 -8.19
N ARG A 434 -13.10 -24.62 -7.25
CA ARG A 434 -14.23 -25.57 -7.35
C ARG A 434 -15.28 -25.12 -8.38
N ARG A 435 -15.39 -23.81 -8.61
CA ARG A 435 -16.50 -23.20 -9.38
C ARG A 435 -16.04 -22.54 -10.66
N PHE A 436 -14.82 -22.00 -10.66
CA PHE A 436 -14.31 -21.16 -11.73
C PHE A 436 -13.08 -21.78 -12.40
N ARG A 437 -12.79 -21.26 -13.59
CA ARG A 437 -11.47 -21.28 -14.19
C ARG A 437 -10.93 -19.87 -14.24
N THR A 438 -9.62 -19.74 -14.15
CA THR A 438 -8.93 -18.46 -14.25
C THR A 438 -7.94 -18.50 -15.41
N ALA A 439 -7.80 -17.37 -16.08
CA ALA A 439 -6.83 -17.13 -17.13
C ALA A 439 -6.23 -15.74 -16.93
N VAL A 440 -5.02 -15.52 -17.45
CA VAL A 440 -4.43 -14.19 -17.48
C VAL A 440 -5.28 -13.28 -18.36
N ALA A 441 -5.66 -12.12 -17.83
CA ALA A 441 -6.48 -11.17 -18.55
C ALA A 441 -5.68 -10.56 -19.72
N PRO A 442 -6.28 -10.37 -20.92
CA PRO A 442 -5.55 -9.84 -22.08
C PRO A 442 -4.99 -8.43 -21.90
N ASP A 443 -5.56 -7.67 -20.98
CA ASP A 443 -5.23 -6.30 -20.59
C ASP A 443 -4.19 -6.22 -19.45
N MET A 444 -3.67 -7.36 -18.97
CA MET A 444 -2.61 -7.36 -17.94
C MET A 444 -1.31 -6.79 -18.51
N ASP A 445 -0.85 -5.67 -17.95
CA ASP A 445 0.39 -4.98 -18.31
C ASP A 445 1.51 -5.09 -17.24
N GLY A 446 1.15 -5.47 -16.01
CA GLY A 446 2.08 -5.66 -14.90
C GLY A 446 2.97 -6.91 -15.02
N SER A 447 4.22 -6.82 -14.53
CA SER A 447 5.12 -7.97 -14.44
C SER A 447 4.95 -8.72 -13.12
N MET A 448 4.90 -10.05 -13.21
CA MET A 448 4.88 -10.99 -12.09
C MET A 448 6.28 -11.50 -11.73
N ASP A 449 7.33 -10.81 -12.16
CA ASP A 449 8.65 -11.03 -11.57
C ASP A 449 8.57 -10.72 -10.06
N ILE A 450 9.21 -11.56 -9.26
CA ILE A 450 9.35 -11.33 -7.82
C ILE A 450 10.23 -10.09 -7.61
N ASP A 451 9.71 -9.05 -6.96
CA ASP A 451 10.40 -7.83 -6.55
C ASP A 451 10.69 -7.85 -5.05
N ASP A 452 11.96 -7.65 -4.67
CA ASP A 452 12.39 -7.75 -3.27
C ASP A 452 11.98 -6.48 -2.50
N GLN A 453 11.17 -6.64 -1.44
CA GLN A 453 10.79 -5.59 -0.47
C GLN A 453 11.61 -5.76 0.82
N ILE A 454 12.92 -5.91 0.65
CA ILE A 454 13.91 -6.36 1.65
C ILE A 454 13.64 -7.76 2.18
N ILE A 455 12.53 -7.99 2.89
CA ILE A 455 12.20 -9.30 3.45
C ILE A 455 11.10 -10.01 2.66
N SER A 456 9.95 -9.36 2.47
CA SER A 456 8.87 -9.90 1.64
C SER A 456 9.14 -9.63 0.15
N SER A 457 8.29 -10.16 -0.72
CA SER A 457 8.35 -9.90 -2.14
C SER A 457 6.98 -9.79 -2.77
N ARG A 458 6.86 -8.90 -3.75
CA ARG A 458 5.62 -8.63 -4.49
C ARG A 458 5.86 -8.66 -6.00
N PRO A 459 4.82 -8.61 -6.85
CA PRO A 459 4.98 -8.43 -8.29
C PRO A 459 5.71 -7.13 -8.70
N LYS A 460 6.66 -7.23 -9.61
CA LYS A 460 7.50 -6.14 -10.16
C LYS A 460 6.74 -5.27 -11.15
N GLY A 461 5.82 -4.45 -10.65
CA GLY A 461 5.04 -3.55 -11.50
C GLY A 461 3.97 -2.78 -10.74
N GLN A 462 3.80 -3.08 -9.45
CA GLN A 462 2.83 -2.38 -8.62
C GLN A 462 3.37 -1.03 -8.20
N THR A 463 2.90 -0.02 -8.92
CA THR A 463 2.76 1.32 -8.35
C THR A 463 1.71 1.26 -7.24
N GLN A 464 1.91 2.03 -6.18
CA GLN A 464 0.81 2.29 -5.26
C GLN A 464 -0.39 2.77 -6.10
N PRO A 465 -1.63 2.32 -5.84
CA PRO A 465 -2.77 2.97 -6.46
C PRO A 465 -2.67 4.47 -6.18
N ALA A 466 -3.04 5.30 -7.17
CA ALA A 466 -2.98 6.75 -7.02
C ALA A 466 -3.70 7.16 -5.72
N PHE A 467 -2.94 7.69 -4.76
CA PHE A 467 -3.43 8.00 -3.43
C PHE A 467 -4.04 9.40 -3.42
N GLU A 468 -5.37 9.49 -3.36
CA GLU A 468 -6.06 10.76 -3.20
C GLU A 468 -6.10 11.17 -1.72
N ASN A 469 -5.09 11.92 -1.29
CA ASN A 469 -4.97 12.44 0.09
C ASN A 469 -5.95 13.59 0.39
N THR A 470 -6.68 14.05 -0.62
CA THR A 470 -7.59 15.19 -0.56
C THR A 470 -8.99 14.78 -1.00
N ASP A 471 -9.99 15.49 -0.50
CA ASP A 471 -11.33 15.51 -1.11
C ASP A 471 -11.31 16.70 -2.07
N THR A 472 -11.18 16.39 -3.36
CA THR A 472 -11.05 17.39 -4.43
C THR A 472 -12.38 17.53 -5.14
N LEU A 473 -12.81 18.77 -5.41
CA LEU A 473 -13.98 19.04 -6.20
C LEU A 473 -13.81 20.34 -6.98
N VAL A 474 -13.94 20.24 -8.30
CA VAL A 474 -14.01 21.39 -9.19
C VAL A 474 -15.41 21.50 -9.77
N LEU A 475 -16.05 22.65 -9.57
CA LEU A 475 -17.28 23.02 -10.25
C LEU A 475 -16.93 23.94 -11.41
N SER A 476 -17.28 23.57 -12.63
CA SER A 476 -17.11 24.41 -13.81
C SER A 476 -18.46 24.61 -14.51
N VAL A 477 -18.81 25.87 -14.74
CA VAL A 477 -20.00 26.28 -15.49
C VAL A 477 -19.55 27.27 -16.56
N ASP A 478 -19.82 26.94 -17.82
CA ASP A 478 -19.30 27.69 -18.98
C ASP A 478 -17.78 27.91 -18.89
N SER A 479 -17.30 29.15 -18.96
CA SER A 479 -15.86 29.46 -18.84
C SER A 479 -15.41 29.76 -17.41
N TRP A 480 -16.23 29.52 -16.38
CA TRP A 480 -15.88 29.83 -14.99
C TRP A 480 -15.76 28.56 -14.15
N TYR A 481 -14.89 28.60 -13.15
CA TYR A 481 -14.70 27.48 -12.22
C TYR A 481 -14.49 27.92 -10.76
N VAL A 482 -14.85 27.02 -9.86
CA VAL A 482 -14.60 27.08 -8.42
C VAL A 482 -14.04 25.72 -8.00
N ASP A 483 -12.80 25.71 -7.53
CA ASP A 483 -12.05 24.53 -7.11
C ASP A 483 -11.78 24.57 -5.60
N LEU A 484 -12.18 23.51 -4.89
CA LEU A 484 -11.89 23.31 -3.49
C LEU A 484 -11.28 21.92 -3.26
N ARG A 485 -10.08 21.91 -2.68
CA ARG A 485 -9.34 20.72 -2.27
C ARG A 485 -9.09 20.75 -0.77
N VAL A 486 -9.65 19.77 -0.06
CA VAL A 486 -9.54 19.66 1.41
C VAL A 486 -8.74 18.41 1.77
N HIS A 487 -7.72 18.55 2.60
CA HIS A 487 -6.93 17.41 3.05
C HIS A 487 -7.76 16.49 3.97
N ARG A 488 -7.93 15.22 3.58
CA ARG A 488 -8.87 14.29 4.26
C ARG A 488 -8.54 14.09 5.74
N ALA A 489 -7.26 14.08 6.11
CA ALA A 489 -6.84 13.79 7.47
C ALA A 489 -6.88 15.01 8.41
N SER A 490 -6.54 16.20 7.92
CA SER A 490 -6.51 17.41 8.75
C SER A 490 -7.78 18.24 8.67
N GLY A 491 -8.60 18.06 7.63
CA GLY A 491 -9.75 18.92 7.34
C GLY A 491 -9.35 20.34 6.94
N ALA A 492 -8.06 20.59 6.66
CA ALA A 492 -7.57 21.90 6.24
C ALA A 492 -7.70 22.07 4.72
N ILE A 493 -7.83 23.31 4.26
CA ILE A 493 -7.75 23.66 2.84
C ILE A 493 -6.32 23.34 2.37
N ASP A 494 -6.19 22.43 1.41
CA ASP A 494 -4.93 22.15 0.72
C ASP A 494 -4.73 23.12 -0.46
N TRP A 495 -5.84 23.44 -1.13
CA TRP A 495 -5.93 24.37 -2.24
C TRP A 495 -7.37 24.85 -2.40
N ALA A 496 -7.56 26.13 -2.72
CA ALA A 496 -8.85 26.71 -3.07
C ALA A 496 -8.64 27.84 -4.08
N ILE A 497 -9.23 27.70 -5.27
CA ILE A 497 -9.10 28.65 -6.37
C ILE A 497 -10.44 28.90 -7.06
N ALA A 498 -10.63 30.12 -7.56
CA ALA A 498 -11.71 30.41 -8.50
C ALA A 498 -11.25 31.40 -9.58
N GLY A 499 -11.84 31.28 -10.76
CA GLY A 499 -11.59 32.17 -11.88
C GLY A 499 -12.14 31.65 -13.20
N GLU A 500 -11.48 32.01 -14.29
CA GLU A 500 -11.87 31.66 -15.66
C GLU A 500 -11.01 30.54 -16.22
N ARG A 501 -11.66 29.60 -16.90
CA ARG A 501 -11.08 28.54 -17.70
C ARG A 501 -11.04 28.98 -19.16
N LEU A 502 -9.86 29.33 -19.65
CA LEU A 502 -9.63 29.82 -21.00
C LEU A 502 -9.03 28.71 -21.87
N GLN A 503 -9.81 28.20 -22.82
CA GLN A 503 -9.35 27.18 -23.78
C GLN A 503 -9.26 27.80 -25.18
N ASP A 504 -8.14 27.58 -25.87
CA ASP A 504 -8.03 27.93 -27.29
C ASP A 504 -8.79 26.92 -28.14
N LYS A 505 -9.52 27.38 -29.17
CA LYS A 505 -10.41 26.53 -29.99
C LYS A 505 -9.68 25.41 -30.74
N ASP A 506 -8.39 25.59 -30.98
CA ASP A 506 -7.53 24.66 -31.72
C ASP A 506 -6.51 23.94 -30.83
N SER A 507 -6.58 24.10 -29.50
CA SER A 507 -5.65 23.50 -28.54
C SER A 507 -6.35 22.68 -27.46
N ASN A 508 -5.66 21.63 -27.03
CA ASN A 508 -6.04 20.87 -25.82
C ASN A 508 -5.50 21.54 -24.54
N GLU A 509 -4.78 22.65 -24.67
CA GLU A 509 -4.29 23.44 -23.54
C GLU A 509 -5.40 24.34 -22.99
N VAL A 510 -5.51 24.32 -21.67
CA VAL A 510 -6.44 25.12 -20.89
C VAL A 510 -5.64 25.97 -19.92
N LEU A 511 -5.91 27.27 -19.92
CA LEU A 511 -5.36 28.22 -18.97
C LEU A 511 -6.39 28.52 -17.89
N PHE A 512 -6.01 28.33 -16.63
CA PHE A 512 -6.82 28.67 -15.47
C PHE A 512 -6.37 30.02 -14.89
N THR A 513 -7.29 31.00 -14.84
CA THR A 513 -7.00 32.31 -14.23
C THR A 513 -7.29 32.27 -12.74
N HIS A 514 -6.45 32.93 -11.96
CA HIS A 514 -6.59 32.98 -10.50
C HIS A 514 -7.18 34.33 -10.11
N GLU A 515 -8.50 34.40 -9.90
CA GLU A 515 -9.17 35.58 -9.32
C GLU A 515 -9.29 35.46 -7.79
N LEU A 516 -9.30 34.22 -7.27
CA LEU A 516 -9.12 33.86 -5.86
C LEU A 516 -8.09 32.74 -5.79
N ASP A 517 -7.10 32.84 -4.89
CA ASP A 517 -6.06 31.81 -4.75
C ASP A 517 -5.53 31.71 -3.32
N SER A 518 -5.79 30.56 -2.67
CA SER A 518 -5.34 30.29 -1.30
C SER A 518 -3.81 30.27 -1.12
N ARG A 519 -3.05 30.06 -2.18
CA ARG A 519 -1.58 30.09 -2.19
C ARG A 519 -1.00 31.43 -2.61
N ASN A 520 -1.85 32.45 -2.77
CA ASN A 520 -1.44 33.82 -3.10
C ASN A 520 -0.56 33.88 -4.38
N SER A 521 -0.83 33.02 -5.36
CA SER A 521 -0.01 32.84 -6.58
C SER A 521 -0.68 33.41 -7.83
N PHE A 522 -1.34 34.57 -7.71
CA PHE A 522 -2.09 35.26 -8.78
C PHE A 522 -1.30 35.59 -10.07
N GLY A 523 0.04 35.58 -10.02
CA GLY A 523 0.91 35.91 -11.15
C GLY A 523 1.42 34.69 -11.93
N VAL A 524 1.04 33.48 -11.52
CA VAL A 524 1.42 32.22 -12.18
C VAL A 524 0.28 31.81 -13.11
N ALA A 525 0.59 31.53 -14.37
CA ALA A 525 -0.35 30.91 -15.30
C ALA A 525 -0.38 29.41 -15.01
N ASP A 526 -1.53 28.89 -14.62
CA ASP A 526 -1.75 27.45 -14.45
C ASP A 526 -2.29 26.87 -15.76
N CYS A 527 -1.51 25.99 -16.38
CA CYS A 527 -1.78 25.44 -17.71
C CYS A 527 -1.82 23.92 -17.66
N GLY A 528 -2.95 23.35 -18.07
CA GLY A 528 -3.16 21.91 -18.20
C GLY A 528 -3.46 21.50 -19.64
N SER A 529 -2.90 20.37 -20.08
CA SER A 529 -3.24 19.72 -21.35
C SER A 529 -4.23 18.59 -21.11
N PHE A 530 -5.41 18.67 -21.72
CA PHE A 530 -6.48 17.70 -21.53
C PHE A 530 -6.54 16.64 -22.64
N SER A 531 -6.80 15.39 -22.28
CA SER A 531 -7.01 14.28 -23.22
C SER A 531 -8.12 13.35 -22.73
N SER A 532 -8.98 12.88 -23.63
CA SER A 532 -10.09 11.99 -23.24
C SER A 532 -9.59 10.55 -23.00
N LEU A 533 -10.05 9.94 -21.92
CA LEU A 533 -9.81 8.55 -21.57
C LEU A 533 -10.91 7.63 -22.14
N PRO A 534 -10.64 6.32 -22.35
CA PRO A 534 -11.61 5.38 -22.93
C PRO A 534 -12.91 5.21 -22.12
N ASN A 535 -12.88 5.51 -20.82
CA ASN A 535 -14.03 5.46 -19.92
C ASN A 535 -14.84 6.77 -19.90
N GLY A 536 -14.48 7.78 -20.69
CA GLY A 536 -15.16 9.07 -20.75
C GLY A 536 -14.66 10.11 -19.74
N ASP A 537 -13.69 9.77 -18.89
CA ASP A 537 -12.98 10.74 -18.06
C ASP A 537 -11.99 11.57 -18.90
N GLU A 538 -11.48 12.66 -18.33
CA GLU A 538 -10.41 13.46 -18.96
C GLU A 538 -9.12 13.36 -18.13
N LEU A 539 -7.99 13.13 -18.79
CA LEU A 539 -6.66 13.22 -18.20
C LEU A 539 -6.08 14.61 -18.48
N GLU A 540 -5.82 15.34 -17.43
CA GLU A 540 -5.03 16.57 -17.44
C GLU A 540 -3.57 16.24 -17.16
N VAL A 541 -2.66 16.76 -17.98
CA VAL A 541 -1.22 16.72 -17.74
C VAL A 541 -0.69 18.16 -17.74
N GLY A 542 0.06 18.52 -16.71
CA GLY A 542 0.55 19.89 -16.56
C GLY A 542 1.84 19.99 -15.78
N VAL A 543 2.29 21.23 -15.59
CA VAL A 543 3.52 21.56 -14.87
C VAL A 543 3.22 22.59 -13.79
N MET A 544 3.36 22.19 -12.52
CA MET A 544 3.08 23.08 -11.40
C MET A 544 4.37 23.60 -10.75
N PRO A 545 4.61 24.92 -10.72
CA PRO A 545 5.70 25.50 -9.95
C PRO A 545 5.37 25.45 -8.45
N ARG A 546 6.23 24.79 -7.65
CA ARG A 546 6.11 24.70 -6.19
C ARG A 546 6.62 25.97 -5.52
N SER A 547 5.82 27.04 -5.56
CA SER A 547 6.14 28.34 -4.95
C SER A 547 6.30 28.28 -3.42
N ASP A 548 5.78 27.22 -2.78
CA ASP A 548 5.93 26.91 -1.36
C ASP A 548 7.35 26.44 -0.97
N VAL A 549 8.18 26.03 -1.94
CA VAL A 549 9.53 25.51 -1.70
C VAL A 549 10.56 26.31 -2.50
N SER A 550 11.33 27.16 -1.80
CA SER A 550 12.39 27.96 -2.43
C SER A 550 13.41 27.07 -3.16
N GLY A 551 13.49 27.23 -4.48
CA GLY A 551 14.43 26.51 -5.35
C GLY A 551 13.98 25.11 -5.82
N ALA A 552 12.72 24.72 -5.60
CA ALA A 552 12.21 23.45 -6.11
C ALA A 552 12.03 23.46 -7.64
N PRO A 553 12.31 22.34 -8.34
CA PRO A 553 12.04 22.21 -9.77
C PRO A 553 10.54 22.21 -10.04
N VAL A 554 10.16 22.70 -11.22
CA VAL A 554 8.81 22.53 -11.80
C VAL A 554 8.52 21.03 -11.84
N SER A 555 7.41 20.61 -11.24
CA SER A 555 7.01 19.20 -11.17
C SER A 555 5.89 18.94 -12.17
N GLU A 556 6.05 17.91 -13.00
CA GLU A 556 4.99 17.39 -13.85
C GLU A 556 3.92 16.71 -12.99
N TYR A 557 2.65 16.88 -13.34
CA TYR A 557 1.53 16.20 -12.70
C TYR A 557 0.59 15.58 -13.75
N GLU A 558 -0.15 14.56 -13.30
CA GLU A 558 -1.24 13.92 -14.04
C GLU A 558 -2.46 13.88 -13.13
N GLU A 559 -3.59 14.43 -13.58
CA GLU A 559 -4.85 14.45 -12.85
C GLU A 559 -5.98 13.89 -13.72
N VAL A 560 -6.78 12.96 -13.17
CA VAL A 560 -7.93 12.39 -13.86
C VAL A 560 -9.21 13.08 -13.38
N TRP A 561 -9.83 13.80 -14.30
CA TRP A 561 -11.08 14.52 -14.10
C TRP A 561 -12.25 13.59 -14.40
N ARG A 562 -12.95 13.22 -13.33
CA ARG A 562 -14.18 12.42 -13.42
C ARG A 562 -15.38 13.33 -13.33
N LYS A 563 -16.28 13.21 -14.30
CA LYS A 563 -17.53 13.98 -14.29
C LYS A 563 -18.47 13.43 -13.22
N LEU A 564 -18.88 14.26 -12.28
CA LEU A 564 -19.88 13.86 -11.29
C LEU A 564 -21.27 13.72 -11.92
N LEU A 565 -21.99 12.69 -11.47
CA LEU A 565 -23.37 12.46 -11.89
C LEU A 565 -24.30 13.52 -11.30
N PHE A 566 -25.20 14.00 -12.16
CA PHE A 566 -26.20 14.99 -11.83
C PHE A 566 -27.21 14.45 -10.80
N ARG A 567 -27.50 15.24 -9.75
CA ARG A 567 -28.49 14.88 -8.72
C ARG A 567 -29.71 15.78 -8.80
N ARG A 568 -30.91 15.18 -8.83
CA ARG A 568 -32.17 15.94 -8.79
C ARG A 568 -32.35 16.58 -7.41
N THR A 569 -32.41 17.91 -7.36
CA THR A 569 -32.63 18.69 -6.14
C THR A 569 -33.86 19.59 -6.27
N GLY A 570 -34.97 19.23 -5.60
CA GLY A 570 -36.15 20.10 -5.45
C GLY A 570 -36.74 20.66 -6.77
N GLU A 571 -37.41 21.81 -6.67
CA GLU A 571 -38.02 22.55 -7.80
C GLU A 571 -37.00 23.42 -8.59
N SER A 572 -35.83 23.69 -7.99
CA SER A 572 -34.68 24.41 -8.58
C SER A 572 -33.78 23.52 -9.44
N GLY A 573 -34.04 22.21 -9.51
CA GLY A 573 -33.26 21.24 -10.28
C GLY A 573 -33.21 21.61 -11.77
N GLY A 574 -32.01 21.87 -12.27
CA GLY A 574 -31.80 22.32 -13.64
C GLY A 574 -30.90 23.53 -13.78
N VAL A 575 -30.67 24.32 -12.72
CA VAL A 575 -29.83 25.53 -12.79
C VAL A 575 -28.44 25.28 -12.21
N SER A 576 -27.41 25.66 -12.96
CA SER A 576 -26.01 25.68 -12.53
C SER A 576 -25.44 27.08 -12.74
N PHE A 577 -24.59 27.56 -11.84
CA PHE A 577 -24.05 28.92 -11.94
C PHE A 577 -22.73 29.11 -11.20
N VAL A 578 -22.04 30.20 -11.57
CA VAL A 578 -20.97 30.81 -10.78
C VAL A 578 -21.33 32.28 -10.51
N LEU A 579 -21.32 32.67 -9.24
CA LEU A 579 -21.52 34.06 -8.79
C LEU A 579 -20.23 34.62 -8.22
N GLU A 580 -20.00 35.92 -8.40
CA GLU A 580 -18.86 36.64 -7.83
C GLU A 580 -19.30 37.93 -7.13
N ALA A 581 -18.90 38.12 -5.87
CA ALA A 581 -18.95 39.41 -5.18
C ALA A 581 -17.55 40.04 -5.07
N GLY A 582 -17.50 41.37 -5.01
CA GLY A 582 -16.25 42.14 -4.88
C GLY A 582 -15.56 42.53 -6.19
N GLY A 583 -16.12 42.16 -7.35
CA GLY A 583 -15.60 42.22 -8.74
C GLY A 583 -14.60 43.31 -9.18
N ASP A 584 -14.84 43.96 -10.32
CA ASP A 584 -13.83 44.83 -10.96
C ASP A 584 -13.61 46.13 -10.19
N VAL A 585 -12.45 46.25 -9.55
CA VAL A 585 -12.05 47.45 -8.80
C VAL A 585 -11.14 48.33 -9.65
N LYS A 586 -11.61 49.55 -9.94
CA LYS A 586 -10.78 50.59 -10.56
C LYS A 586 -9.85 51.19 -9.49
N LEU A 587 -8.55 51.19 -9.78
CA LEU A 587 -7.50 51.80 -8.96
C LEU A 587 -6.82 52.92 -9.75
N GLU A 588 -6.53 54.04 -9.10
CA GLU A 588 -5.64 55.08 -9.62
C GLU A 588 -4.17 54.69 -9.42
N GLU A 589 -3.26 55.38 -10.11
CA GLU A 589 -1.83 55.10 -9.99
C GLU A 589 -1.31 55.48 -8.60
N GLY A 590 -0.65 54.54 -7.93
CA GLY A 590 -0.22 54.67 -6.54
C GLY A 590 -1.27 54.30 -5.49
N GLU A 591 -2.47 53.87 -5.90
CA GLU A 591 -3.56 53.48 -5.00
C GLU A 591 -3.45 52.00 -4.58
N GLU A 592 -3.78 51.75 -3.31
CA GLU A 592 -3.95 50.43 -2.73
C GLU A 592 -5.35 50.33 -2.10
N LYS A 593 -6.08 49.27 -2.40
CA LYS A 593 -7.43 49.05 -1.89
C LYS A 593 -7.63 47.62 -1.45
N GLU A 594 -8.24 47.48 -0.28
CA GLU A 594 -8.68 46.21 0.25
C GLU A 594 -10.06 45.84 -0.30
N VAL A 595 -10.22 44.59 -0.72
CA VAL A 595 -11.43 44.04 -1.34
C VAL A 595 -11.68 42.66 -0.75
N VAL A 596 -12.94 42.32 -0.49
CA VAL A 596 -13.33 40.95 -0.16
C VAL A 596 -13.94 40.35 -1.42
N ARG A 597 -13.37 39.25 -1.90
CA ARG A 597 -13.92 38.50 -3.03
C ARG A 597 -14.59 37.24 -2.53
N THR A 598 -15.80 36.99 -3.02
CA THR A 598 -16.57 35.78 -2.70
C THR A 598 -17.04 35.14 -3.99
N PHE A 599 -16.69 33.87 -4.21
CA PHE A 599 -17.16 33.06 -5.32
C PHE A 599 -18.14 32.01 -4.83
N ILE A 600 -19.24 31.84 -5.55
CA ILE A 600 -20.25 30.82 -5.27
C ILE A 600 -20.44 29.97 -6.52
N GLY A 601 -20.10 28.69 -6.45
CA GLY A 601 -20.34 27.70 -7.51
C GLY A 601 -21.47 26.75 -7.11
N ALA A 602 -22.39 26.49 -8.03
CA ALA A 602 -23.45 25.52 -7.83
C ALA A 602 -23.67 24.67 -9.08
N ILE A 603 -23.63 23.35 -8.93
CA ILE A 603 -24.03 22.38 -9.95
C ILE A 603 -24.84 21.29 -9.24
N TRP A 604 -26.14 21.26 -9.51
CA TRP A 604 -27.10 20.19 -9.21
C TRP A 604 -26.75 19.27 -8.03
N GLY A 605 -27.07 19.72 -6.83
CA GLY A 605 -26.86 18.97 -5.61
C GLY A 605 -25.47 19.11 -4.99
N THR A 606 -24.63 19.96 -5.55
CA THR A 606 -23.33 20.33 -4.96
C THR A 606 -23.13 21.84 -5.05
N TYR A 607 -22.65 22.41 -3.95
CA TYR A 607 -22.54 23.84 -3.74
C TYR A 607 -21.21 24.17 -3.04
N ILE A 608 -20.45 25.13 -3.55
CA ILE A 608 -19.18 25.61 -2.99
C ILE A 608 -19.21 27.12 -2.86
N VAL A 609 -18.75 27.64 -1.71
CA VAL A 609 -18.44 29.06 -1.50
C VAL A 609 -16.99 29.19 -1.12
N LEU A 610 -16.27 30.10 -1.78
CA LEU A 610 -14.91 30.51 -1.40
C LEU A 610 -14.91 32.02 -1.15
N ARG A 611 -14.31 32.47 -0.04
CA ARG A 611 -14.13 33.88 0.27
C ARG A 611 -12.69 34.19 0.62
N GLN A 612 -12.15 35.27 0.08
CA GLN A 612 -10.80 35.74 0.36
C GLN A 612 -10.75 37.25 0.48
N ARG A 613 -10.02 37.73 1.50
CA ARG A 613 -9.65 39.13 1.61
C ARG A 613 -8.40 39.41 0.79
N GLN A 614 -8.46 40.38 -0.10
CA GLN A 614 -7.41 40.70 -1.04
C GLN A 614 -7.03 42.17 -0.96
N VAL A 615 -5.75 42.46 -1.15
CA VAL A 615 -5.20 43.80 -1.31
C VAL A 615 -4.80 43.96 -2.77
N LEU A 616 -5.39 44.95 -3.43
CA LEU A 616 -5.10 45.31 -4.81
C LEU A 616 -4.28 46.60 -4.81
N ALA A 617 -3.08 46.56 -5.39
CA ALA A 617 -2.20 47.72 -5.50
C ALA A 617 -1.85 48.03 -6.95
N ARG A 618 -1.90 49.31 -7.34
CA ARG A 618 -1.37 49.79 -8.63
C ARG A 618 -0.10 50.61 -8.38
N PRO A 619 1.11 50.05 -8.55
CA PRO A 619 2.35 50.75 -8.26
C PRO A 619 2.58 51.98 -9.16
N ALA A 620 3.15 53.04 -8.59
CA ALA A 620 3.58 54.21 -9.36
C ALA A 620 4.65 53.84 -10.40
N GLY A 621 4.48 54.31 -11.64
CA GLY A 621 5.36 54.04 -12.79
C GLY A 621 5.01 52.78 -13.59
N LYS A 622 3.98 51.99 -13.20
CA LYS A 622 3.53 50.79 -13.92
C LYS A 622 2.04 50.90 -14.30
N ALA A 623 1.74 51.74 -15.30
CA ALA A 623 0.38 52.15 -15.66
C ALA A 623 -0.62 51.03 -16.02
N LYS A 624 -0.19 49.77 -16.24
CA LYS A 624 -1.05 48.66 -16.68
C LYS A 624 -1.10 47.44 -15.75
N THR A 625 -0.32 47.40 -14.66
CA THR A 625 -0.22 46.20 -13.82
C THR A 625 -0.84 46.43 -12.45
N ILE A 626 -1.85 45.63 -12.11
CA ILE A 626 -2.40 45.54 -10.75
C ILE A 626 -1.72 44.34 -10.08
N ILE A 627 -1.13 44.57 -8.90
CA ILE A 627 -0.57 43.52 -8.06
C ILE A 627 -1.66 43.10 -7.07
N ARG A 628 -1.90 41.79 -6.98
CA ARG A 628 -2.86 41.19 -6.05
C ARG A 628 -2.11 40.48 -4.92
N SER A 629 -2.56 40.67 -3.69
CA SER A 629 -2.12 39.88 -2.54
C SER A 629 -3.33 39.39 -1.76
N GLY A 630 -3.47 38.08 -1.59
CA GLY A 630 -4.56 37.42 -0.89
C GLY A 630 -4.17 37.03 0.54
N GLY A 631 -5.14 37.16 1.46
CA GLY A 631 -5.08 36.60 2.81
C GLY A 631 -5.62 35.17 2.87
N GLU A 632 -5.95 34.72 4.08
CA GLU A 632 -6.57 33.41 4.29
C GLU A 632 -7.90 33.26 3.55
N VAL A 633 -8.19 32.04 3.10
CA VAL A 633 -9.43 31.67 2.41
C VAL A 633 -10.36 30.98 3.40
N SER A 634 -11.63 31.35 3.38
CA SER A 634 -12.70 30.56 3.98
C SER A 634 -13.52 29.85 2.91
N ALA A 635 -13.94 28.63 3.22
CA ALA A 635 -14.65 27.76 2.30
C ALA A 635 -15.86 27.10 2.98
N ARG A 636 -16.97 27.04 2.26
CA ARG A 636 -18.13 26.21 2.61
C ARG A 636 -18.45 25.28 1.45
N ARG A 637 -18.75 24.01 1.74
CA ARG A 637 -19.27 23.04 0.77
C ARG A 637 -20.53 22.38 1.32
N GLU A 638 -21.58 22.35 0.51
CA GLU A 638 -22.82 21.64 0.82
C GLU A 638 -23.17 20.65 -0.30
N ASP A 639 -23.57 19.45 0.10
CA ASP A 639 -23.98 18.38 -0.82
C ASP A 639 -25.42 17.93 -0.49
N PHE A 640 -26.21 17.66 -1.52
CA PHE A 640 -27.58 17.17 -1.40
C PHE A 640 -27.59 15.68 -1.10
N VAL A 641 -28.32 15.30 -0.05
CA VAL A 641 -28.53 13.93 0.38
C VAL A 641 -30.01 13.57 0.18
N ARG A 642 -30.26 12.52 -0.62
CA ARG A 642 -31.62 12.08 -0.95
C ARG A 642 -32.43 11.77 0.32
N GLY A 643 -33.65 12.33 0.40
CA GLY A 643 -34.54 12.16 1.56
C GLY A 643 -34.21 13.03 2.78
N VAL A 644 -33.07 13.72 2.78
CA VAL A 644 -32.65 14.60 3.90
C VAL A 644 -32.55 16.06 3.47
N GLY A 645 -32.12 16.33 2.24
CA GLY A 645 -31.84 17.69 1.75
C GLY A 645 -30.35 18.01 1.74
N PHE A 646 -30.01 19.28 1.56
CA PHE A 646 -28.62 19.75 1.58
C PHE A 646 -27.99 19.63 2.98
N ARG A 647 -26.72 19.22 3.01
CA ARG A 647 -25.91 19.10 4.22
C ARG A 647 -24.56 19.77 3.99
N THR A 648 -24.14 20.56 4.97
CA THR A 648 -22.78 21.11 5.03
C THR A 648 -21.78 19.97 5.22
N LYS A 649 -20.89 19.81 4.24
CA LYS A 649 -19.78 18.86 4.26
C LYS A 649 -18.52 19.53 4.81
N TYR A 650 -18.25 20.77 4.40
CA TYR A 650 -17.13 21.57 4.88
C TYR A 650 -17.56 22.98 5.26
N GLU A 651 -16.96 23.47 6.34
CA GLU A 651 -17.01 24.86 6.79
C GLU A 651 -15.64 25.15 7.43
N ILE A 652 -14.73 25.77 6.67
CA ILE A 652 -13.29 25.82 6.98
C ILE A 652 -12.79 27.25 6.77
N GLY A 653 -11.94 27.74 7.68
CA GLY A 653 -11.30 29.06 7.58
C GLY A 653 -12.04 30.17 8.34
N PRO A 654 -11.50 31.40 8.32
CA PRO A 654 -12.01 32.50 9.13
C PRO A 654 -13.39 32.99 8.64
N GLY A 655 -14.37 33.03 9.56
CA GLY A 655 -15.74 33.48 9.27
C GLY A 655 -16.50 32.58 8.28
N ALA A 656 -16.15 31.29 8.22
CA ALA A 656 -16.79 30.33 7.31
C ALA A 656 -18.27 30.10 7.63
N ASP A 657 -18.68 30.31 8.89
CA ASP A 657 -20.06 30.26 9.37
C ASP A 657 -20.92 31.40 8.80
N GLU A 658 -20.30 32.52 8.44
CA GLU A 658 -20.93 33.69 7.82
C GLU A 658 -21.05 33.58 6.28
N LEU A 659 -20.57 32.49 5.68
CA LEU A 659 -20.72 32.26 4.24
C LEU A 659 -22.19 31.93 3.90
N PRO A 660 -22.70 32.31 2.72
CA PRO A 660 -24.07 31.97 2.31
C PRO A 660 -24.28 30.45 2.20
N ALA A 661 -25.34 29.92 2.81
CA ALA A 661 -25.81 28.55 2.58
C ALA A 661 -26.64 28.47 1.30
N VAL A 662 -26.85 27.25 0.79
CA VAL A 662 -27.69 27.06 -0.41
C VAL A 662 -29.11 27.60 -0.23
N GLN A 663 -29.67 27.51 0.98
CA GLN A 663 -31.01 27.99 1.31
C GLN A 663 -31.14 29.52 1.21
N ASP A 664 -30.04 30.24 1.49
CA ASP A 664 -29.99 31.69 1.36
C ASP A 664 -30.04 32.12 -0.11
N LEU A 665 -29.60 31.26 -1.03
CA LEU A 665 -29.69 31.49 -2.47
C LEU A 665 -31.03 31.10 -3.06
N GLU A 666 -31.64 29.99 -2.62
CA GLU A 666 -32.95 29.56 -3.14
C GLU A 666 -34.03 30.65 -2.96
N ALA A 667 -33.94 31.43 -1.87
CA ALA A 667 -34.82 32.57 -1.63
C ALA A 667 -34.62 33.72 -2.63
N SER A 668 -33.40 33.95 -3.11
CA SER A 668 -33.04 35.04 -4.03
C SER A 668 -33.15 34.66 -5.51
N LEU A 669 -32.90 33.40 -5.87
CA LEU A 669 -32.88 32.92 -7.27
C LEU A 669 -34.25 32.45 -7.78
N SER A 670 -35.24 32.27 -6.90
CA SER A 670 -36.59 31.79 -7.24
C SER A 670 -37.50 32.83 -7.93
N ARG A 671 -37.04 34.08 -8.12
CA ARG A 671 -37.90 35.20 -8.56
C ARG A 671 -37.64 35.78 -9.97
N GLY A 672 -36.79 35.18 -10.81
CA GLY A 672 -36.57 35.68 -12.17
C GLY A 672 -35.70 34.80 -13.06
N SER A 673 -35.71 35.09 -14.36
CA SER A 673 -34.73 34.57 -15.32
C SER A 673 -33.40 35.27 -15.05
N LEU A 674 -32.38 34.52 -14.64
CA LEU A 674 -31.02 35.05 -14.46
C LEU A 674 -30.34 35.10 -15.84
N SER A 675 -29.45 36.08 -16.03
CA SER A 675 -28.54 36.09 -17.17
C SER A 675 -27.12 36.48 -16.74
N PRO A 676 -26.07 35.98 -17.42
CA PRO A 676 -24.70 36.39 -17.15
C PRO A 676 -24.54 37.93 -17.20
N GLY A 677 -23.90 38.50 -16.18
CA GLY A 677 -23.72 39.93 -15.99
C GLY A 677 -24.79 40.61 -15.11
N GLU A 678 -25.89 39.94 -14.79
CA GLU A 678 -26.88 40.45 -13.85
C GLU A 678 -26.37 40.43 -12.41
N LYS A 679 -26.97 41.30 -11.59
CA LYS A 679 -26.65 41.42 -10.17
C LYS A 679 -27.75 40.80 -9.33
N VAL A 680 -27.35 39.94 -8.39
CA VAL A 680 -28.23 39.32 -7.40
C VAL A 680 -27.78 39.68 -6.00
N VAL A 681 -28.73 39.80 -5.08
CA VAL A 681 -28.42 40.11 -3.68
C VAL A 681 -28.62 38.85 -2.86
N VAL A 682 -27.56 38.43 -2.16
CA VAL A 682 -27.56 37.27 -1.26
C VAL A 682 -27.05 37.76 0.09
N LEU A 683 -27.86 37.58 1.14
CA LEU A 683 -27.56 38.05 2.50
C LEU A 683 -27.14 39.54 2.59
N GLY A 684 -27.67 40.38 1.69
CA GLY A 684 -27.36 41.82 1.65
C GLY A 684 -26.07 42.19 0.91
N GLU A 685 -25.33 41.21 0.40
CA GLU A 685 -24.16 41.40 -0.47
C GLU A 685 -24.56 41.25 -1.94
N GLU A 686 -24.00 42.10 -2.82
CA GLU A 686 -24.27 42.09 -4.25
C GLU A 686 -23.29 41.18 -4.98
N TYR A 687 -23.82 40.22 -5.74
CA TYR A 687 -23.07 39.28 -6.56
C TYR A 687 -23.40 39.47 -8.03
N VAL A 688 -22.39 39.37 -8.89
CA VAL A 688 -22.55 39.32 -10.35
C VAL A 688 -22.64 37.87 -10.79
N VAL A 689 -23.61 37.54 -11.64
CA VAL A 689 -23.71 36.22 -12.30
C VAL A 689 -22.61 36.13 -13.34
N ARG A 690 -21.60 35.29 -13.12
CA ARG A 690 -20.48 35.10 -14.06
C ARG A 690 -20.76 34.05 -15.11
N ALA A 691 -21.34 32.93 -14.68
CA ALA A 691 -21.76 31.87 -15.56
C ALA A 691 -23.13 31.34 -15.12
N LEU A 692 -23.93 30.90 -16.08
CA LEU A 692 -25.25 30.33 -15.86
C LEU A 692 -25.56 29.29 -16.93
N GLU A 693 -26.01 28.12 -16.49
CA GLU A 693 -26.62 27.10 -17.33
C GLU A 693 -28.01 26.77 -16.77
N ASP A 694 -29.05 26.95 -17.58
CA ASP A 694 -30.44 26.72 -17.16
C ASP A 694 -31.07 25.62 -18.01
N LEU A 695 -31.23 24.45 -17.39
CA LEU A 695 -31.77 23.23 -17.98
C LEU A 695 -33.12 22.84 -17.37
N ARG A 696 -33.84 23.75 -16.69
CA ARG A 696 -35.13 23.46 -16.02
C ARG A 696 -36.21 22.86 -16.94
N GLY A 697 -36.04 22.90 -18.27
CA GLY A 697 -36.88 22.24 -19.28
C GLY A 697 -36.34 20.93 -19.86
N GLU A 698 -35.06 20.60 -19.62
CA GLU A 698 -34.37 19.41 -20.14
C GLU A 698 -33.89 18.46 -19.02
N THR A 699 -34.21 18.77 -17.76
CA THR A 699 -33.76 18.03 -16.58
C THR A 699 -33.93 16.52 -16.69
N GLU A 700 -35.10 16.04 -17.14
CA GLU A 700 -35.37 14.60 -17.28
C GLU A 700 -34.54 13.94 -18.39
N ARG A 701 -34.26 14.65 -19.48
CA ARG A 701 -33.40 14.18 -20.57
C ARG A 701 -31.94 14.04 -20.11
N TYR A 702 -31.45 15.03 -19.36
CA TYR A 702 -30.09 15.04 -18.83
C TYR A 702 -29.89 13.97 -17.74
N LEU A 703 -30.89 13.76 -16.86
CA LEU A 703 -30.87 12.68 -15.88
C LEU A 703 -30.84 11.29 -16.56
N GLN A 704 -31.62 11.07 -17.62
CA GLN A 704 -31.59 9.80 -18.38
C GLN A 704 -30.23 9.52 -19.04
N LEU A 705 -29.54 10.56 -19.54
CA LEU A 705 -28.18 10.42 -20.10
C LEU A 705 -27.15 10.06 -19.02
N SER A 706 -27.37 10.47 -17.76
CA SER A 706 -26.52 10.14 -16.62
C SER A 706 -26.74 8.75 -16.01
N THR A 707 -27.82 8.04 -16.36
CA THR A 707 -28.21 6.75 -15.74
C THR A 707 -27.77 5.48 -16.50
N ASN A 708 -26.92 5.60 -17.53
CA ASN A 708 -26.44 4.45 -18.30
C ASN A 708 -25.23 3.71 -17.68
N GLU A 709 -24.83 4.06 -16.45
CA GLU A 709 -23.94 3.24 -15.62
C GLU A 709 -24.71 2.72 -14.39
N PRO A 710 -24.44 1.47 -13.94
CA PRO A 710 -25.04 0.96 -12.72
C PRO A 710 -24.57 1.80 -11.53
N MET A 711 -25.50 2.47 -10.85
CA MET A 711 -25.21 3.16 -9.59
C MET A 711 -24.91 2.13 -8.50
N ASP A 712 -23.70 2.17 -7.95
CA ASP A 712 -23.36 1.50 -6.69
C ASP A 712 -24.10 2.22 -5.54
N ASP A 713 -24.93 1.45 -4.82
CA ASP A 713 -25.54 1.81 -3.51
C ASP A 713 -24.58 1.55 -2.35
#